data_AF-A0A853K786-F1
#
_entry.id   AF-A0A853K786-F1
#
_cell.length_a   1.000
_cell.length_b   1.000
_cell.length_c   1.000
_cell.angle_alpha   90.00
_cell.angle_beta   90.00
_cell.angle_gamma   90.00
#
_symmetry.space_group_name_H-M   'P 1'
#
loop_
_entity.id
_entity.type
_entity.pdbx_description
1 polymer ?
#
loop_
_entity_poly.entity_id
_entity_poly.type
_entity_poly.pdbx_seq_one_letter_code
_entity_poly.pdbx_strand_id
1 'polypeptide(L)'
;MIGKILGDRYQIIERIGGGGMAIVYRGLDVLLHRPVSVKTLRPEFVGDAEFVRRFKREAQAAASLSHPNIVNIYDVGQDLDSHYIVMEYVEGKTLKQLIEERAPLPIDEAVGIARQICDALAHAHDHHIVHRDVKPHNILISTTGRVKVTDFGIARAISTNTITHYSSSVLGSVHYFSPEQARGATADVKSDVYSLGIVLYEMLTGQLPFSGETPISVALKHLQENFVEPRNLSPRIPQSIENIVLKALMKDPEQRYPSVRQMADDLERGLLLPDVPKFVSVAAASREQVMEAGAAPLPLKAIESSNPVEEVDGKKPWWKKVLTVLLWVILFGGLTLVAVLLALWLFSSVLRVNTIALPRVVGLSYSEARTTLLNKGFQSSKILESFDTNSTSTVKIGQVESQSPTPGNIPANSDIHLVIKEGSAQITMPSLSGLLQSIAQSQLVDLSVPTGHITVIEQSSASVPINQVISTTPAPGTAMNANTTQVTLVVSAGTQSAAVPDVVNKPLSTATAALKADGFTLGQVTTTSSFSVPQNEVISQTPAPGQQASAGSTVALVVSSGVPSGTSSSTYPVTVSLTPGTPLPVEVKIVVIDATGTSTPVTASQNSPSATYQVHVVTTPTQAAEVDVYENGQLVSSQSVSSNSGNGNGTTG
;
A
#
# COMPACT_ATOMS: atom_id res chain seq x y z
N MET A 1 26.48 -1.40 25.89
CA MET A 1 26.86 -1.65 24.48
C MET A 1 27.82 -0.60 23.96
N ILE A 2 27.49 0.70 23.99
CA ILE A 2 28.47 1.77 23.67
C ILE A 2 29.78 1.57 24.45
N GLY A 3 30.91 1.73 23.77
CA GLY A 3 32.27 1.52 24.29
C GLY A 3 32.72 0.05 24.36
N LYS A 4 31.82 -0.93 24.22
CA LYS A 4 32.19 -2.36 24.21
C LYS A 4 32.84 -2.72 22.87
N ILE A 5 33.83 -3.60 22.91
CA ILE A 5 34.37 -4.28 21.73
C ILE A 5 33.69 -5.66 21.65
N LEU A 6 33.09 -5.99 20.50
CA LEU A 6 32.48 -7.31 20.26
C LEU A 6 33.44 -8.18 19.44
N GLY A 7 33.60 -9.45 19.87
CA GLY A 7 34.49 -10.42 19.20
C GLY A 7 35.93 -9.93 19.06
N ASP A 8 36.41 -9.15 20.04
CA ASP A 8 37.74 -8.50 20.06
C ASP A 8 38.09 -7.65 18.82
N ARG A 9 37.10 -7.28 18.01
CA ARG A 9 37.28 -6.60 16.71
C ARG A 9 36.37 -5.41 16.46
N TYR A 10 35.13 -5.44 16.93
CA TYR A 10 34.13 -4.44 16.56
C TYR A 10 33.80 -3.51 17.73
N GLN A 11 34.42 -2.33 17.75
CA GLN A 11 34.17 -1.32 18.79
C GLN A 11 32.86 -0.59 18.52
N ILE A 12 31.94 -0.60 19.48
CA ILE A 12 30.64 0.09 19.39
C ILE A 12 30.81 1.57 19.76
N ILE A 13 30.52 2.48 18.83
CA ILE A 13 30.68 3.93 19.00
C ILE A 13 29.37 4.57 19.47
N GLU A 14 28.31 4.45 18.68
CA GLU A 14 27.04 5.17 18.92
C GLU A 14 25.84 4.36 18.42
N ARG A 15 24.64 4.67 18.92
CA ARG A 15 23.39 4.04 18.46
C ARG A 15 22.83 4.86 17.31
N ILE A 16 22.67 4.24 16.14
CA ILE A 16 22.15 4.89 14.92
C ILE A 16 20.71 4.48 14.58
N GLY A 17 20.19 3.42 15.19
CA GLY A 17 18.81 2.99 14.96
C GLY A 17 18.35 1.83 15.85
N GLY A 18 17.26 1.19 15.44
CA GLY A 18 16.76 -0.05 16.04
C GLY A 18 15.28 -0.31 15.71
N GLY A 19 14.98 -1.54 15.33
CA GLY A 19 13.62 -2.04 15.13
C GLY A 19 13.07 -2.78 16.35
N GLY A 20 12.01 -3.55 16.15
CA GLY A 20 11.36 -4.31 17.22
C GLY A 20 12.24 -5.41 17.80
N MET A 21 13.00 -6.15 16.98
CA MET A 21 13.83 -7.27 17.45
C MET A 21 15.30 -6.90 17.75
N ALA A 22 15.84 -5.85 17.13
CA ALA A 22 17.27 -5.55 17.14
C ALA A 22 17.55 -4.05 17.26
N ILE A 23 18.73 -3.71 17.80
CA ILE A 23 19.27 -2.35 17.89
C ILE A 23 20.42 -2.23 16.89
N VAL A 24 20.54 -1.09 16.20
CA VAL A 24 21.63 -0.86 15.24
C VAL A 24 22.57 0.21 15.80
N TYR A 25 23.85 -0.12 15.85
CA TYR A 25 24.92 0.76 16.26
C TYR A 25 25.86 1.06 15.11
N ARG A 26 26.48 2.23 15.10
CA ARG A 26 27.72 2.48 14.36
C ARG A 26 28.87 1.97 15.20
N GLY A 27 29.82 1.31 14.55
CA GLY A 27 31.06 0.85 15.15
C GLY A 27 32.25 1.02 14.22
N LEU A 28 33.41 0.63 14.75
CA LEU A 28 34.68 0.58 14.03
C LEU A 28 35.18 -0.88 14.03
N ASP A 29 35.46 -1.41 12.85
CA ASP A 29 36.27 -2.62 12.68
C ASP A 29 37.72 -2.22 12.99
N VAL A 30 38.21 -2.51 14.19
CA VAL A 30 39.52 -2.01 14.66
C VAL A 30 40.69 -2.69 13.96
N LEU A 31 40.45 -3.82 13.29
CA LEU A 31 41.45 -4.56 12.52
C LEU A 31 41.63 -3.98 11.11
N LEU A 32 40.53 -3.55 10.48
CA LEU A 32 40.52 -2.97 9.13
C LEU A 32 40.38 -1.44 9.12
N HIS A 33 40.33 -0.80 10.28
CA HIS A 33 40.13 0.64 10.50
C HIS A 33 39.00 1.27 9.65
N ARG A 34 37.87 0.56 9.49
CA ARG A 34 36.72 1.01 8.70
C ARG A 34 35.43 1.12 9.52
N PRO A 35 34.56 2.12 9.25
CA PRO A 35 33.26 2.20 9.89
C PRO A 35 32.37 1.03 9.45
N VAL A 36 31.60 0.49 10.41
CA VAL A 36 30.67 -0.61 10.19
C VAL A 36 29.36 -0.34 10.93
N SER A 37 28.27 -0.89 10.42
CA SER A 37 27.00 -0.99 11.15
C SER A 37 26.98 -2.33 11.89
N VAL A 38 26.61 -2.32 13.18
CA VAL A 38 26.49 -3.52 14.01
C VAL A 38 25.05 -3.62 14.51
N LYS A 39 24.29 -4.55 13.94
CA LYS A 39 22.93 -4.89 14.35
C LYS A 39 23.02 -5.95 15.43
N THR A 40 22.50 -5.69 16.63
CA THR A 40 22.53 -6.61 17.77
C THR A 40 21.12 -6.99 18.18
N LEU A 41 20.86 -8.25 18.51
CA LEU A 41 19.57 -8.68 19.05
C LEU A 41 19.30 -7.94 20.38
N ARG A 42 18.05 -7.54 20.65
CA ARG A 42 17.71 -6.91 21.93
C ARG A 42 17.85 -7.93 23.08
N PRO A 43 18.29 -7.52 24.29
CA PRO A 43 18.43 -8.41 25.44
C PRO A 43 17.16 -9.22 25.75
N GLU A 44 16.00 -8.61 25.52
CA GLU A 44 14.66 -9.20 25.70
C GLU A 44 14.45 -10.50 24.89
N PHE A 45 15.11 -10.66 23.74
CA PHE A 45 14.94 -11.82 22.85
C PHE A 45 16.14 -12.78 22.85
N VAL A 46 17.19 -12.49 23.63
CA VAL A 46 18.42 -13.31 23.69
C VAL A 46 18.15 -14.72 24.22
N GLY A 47 17.24 -14.86 25.20
CA GLY A 47 16.84 -16.15 25.74
C GLY A 47 15.89 -16.95 24.85
N ASP A 48 15.35 -16.36 23.77
CA ASP A 48 14.41 -17.02 22.89
C ASP A 48 15.13 -17.63 21.68
N ALA A 49 15.23 -18.97 21.69
CA ALA A 49 15.87 -19.74 20.64
C ALA A 49 15.23 -19.54 19.25
N GLU A 50 13.94 -19.18 19.17
CA GLU A 50 13.29 -18.90 17.89
C GLU A 50 13.74 -17.53 17.33
N PHE A 51 13.76 -16.47 18.15
CA PHE A 51 14.27 -15.17 17.72
C PHE A 51 15.76 -15.22 17.36
N VAL A 52 16.59 -15.92 18.14
CA VAL A 52 18.01 -16.12 17.80
C VAL A 52 18.17 -16.88 16.47
N ARG A 53 17.36 -17.92 16.23
CA ARG A 53 17.40 -18.68 14.96
C ARG A 53 16.92 -17.84 13.77
N ARG A 54 15.86 -17.04 13.95
CA ARG A 54 15.35 -16.07 12.97
C ARG A 54 16.43 -15.04 12.59
N PHE A 55 17.05 -14.43 13.59
CA PHE A 55 18.13 -13.44 13.44
C PHE A 55 19.34 -13.99 12.67
N LYS A 56 19.82 -15.19 13.02
CA LYS A 56 20.94 -15.84 12.30
C LYS A 56 20.56 -16.18 10.85
N ARG A 57 19.33 -16.63 10.59
CA ARG A 57 18.85 -17.00 9.24
C ARG A 57 18.71 -15.79 8.31
N GLU A 58 18.24 -14.65 8.83
CA GLU A 58 18.18 -13.38 8.11
C GLU A 58 19.59 -12.96 7.64
N ALA A 59 20.56 -12.99 8.55
CA ALA A 59 21.95 -12.65 8.26
C ALA A 59 22.58 -13.56 7.19
N GLN A 60 22.40 -14.88 7.34
CA GLN A 60 22.99 -15.87 6.42
C GLN A 60 22.51 -15.72 4.98
N ALA A 61 21.22 -15.45 4.77
CA ALA A 61 20.67 -15.34 3.43
C ALA A 61 20.91 -13.95 2.79
N ALA A 62 21.01 -12.88 3.59
CA ALA A 62 21.48 -11.59 3.07
C ALA A 62 23.00 -11.58 2.80
N ALA A 63 23.80 -12.40 3.49
CA ALA A 63 25.24 -12.50 3.28
C ALA A 63 25.65 -13.15 1.94
N SER A 64 24.75 -13.87 1.26
CA SER A 64 24.98 -14.36 -0.11
C SER A 64 24.72 -13.32 -1.20
N LEU A 65 24.25 -12.12 -0.85
CA LEU A 65 23.96 -11.04 -1.81
C LEU A 65 25.11 -10.03 -1.83
N SER A 66 25.57 -9.67 -3.03
CA SER A 66 26.65 -8.70 -3.26
C SER A 66 26.29 -7.80 -4.42
N HIS A 67 25.76 -6.61 -4.11
CA HIS A 67 25.23 -5.68 -5.11
C HIS A 67 25.47 -4.22 -4.70
N PRO A 68 25.76 -3.29 -5.64
CA PRO A 68 25.95 -1.87 -5.34
C PRO A 68 24.78 -1.22 -4.60
N ASN A 69 23.56 -1.71 -4.79
CA ASN A 69 22.33 -1.21 -4.14
C ASN A 69 21.82 -2.08 -2.98
N ILE A 70 22.61 -3.05 -2.49
CA ILE A 70 22.32 -3.83 -1.27
C ILE A 70 23.36 -3.48 -0.19
N VAL A 71 22.95 -3.44 1.07
CA VAL A 71 23.84 -3.33 2.23
C VAL A 71 24.59 -4.66 2.40
N ASN A 72 25.91 -4.65 2.22
CA ASN A 72 26.71 -5.87 2.33
C ASN A 72 26.84 -6.33 3.79
N ILE A 73 26.68 -7.61 4.06
CA ILE A 73 27.00 -8.22 5.37
C ILE A 73 28.46 -8.67 5.34
N TYR A 74 29.21 -8.32 6.39
CA TYR A 74 30.63 -8.64 6.53
C TYR A 74 30.90 -9.80 7.49
N ASP A 75 30.12 -9.91 8.57
CA ASP A 75 30.35 -10.89 9.63
C ASP A 75 29.07 -11.18 10.44
N VAL A 76 29.02 -12.34 11.09
CA VAL A 76 27.93 -12.74 12.00
C VAL A 76 28.55 -13.42 13.21
N GLY A 77 28.37 -12.81 14.38
CA GLY A 77 29.04 -13.23 15.60
C GLY A 77 28.12 -13.41 16.80
N GLN A 78 28.70 -13.99 17.84
CA GLN A 78 28.14 -14.07 19.17
C GLN A 78 29.25 -13.72 20.16
N ASP A 79 28.95 -12.85 21.12
CA ASP A 79 29.86 -12.45 22.19
C ASP A 79 29.10 -12.50 23.52
N LEU A 80 29.48 -13.46 24.38
CA LEU A 80 28.68 -13.92 25.52
C LEU A 80 27.25 -14.26 25.05
N ASP A 81 26.24 -13.64 25.65
CA ASP A 81 24.83 -13.81 25.27
C ASP A 81 24.39 -12.88 24.12
N SER A 82 25.25 -11.97 23.65
CA SER A 82 24.88 -10.99 22.61
C SER A 82 25.15 -11.52 21.20
N HIS A 83 24.09 -11.78 20.43
CA HIS A 83 24.17 -12.03 18.98
C HIS A 83 24.26 -10.73 18.18
N TYR A 84 25.16 -10.69 17.20
CA TYR A 84 25.37 -9.51 16.36
C TYR A 84 25.66 -9.85 14.89
N ILE A 85 25.32 -8.91 14.01
CA ILE A 85 25.58 -8.94 12.57
C ILE A 85 26.34 -7.66 12.24
N VAL A 86 27.48 -7.80 11.57
CA VAL A 86 28.29 -6.67 11.10
C VAL A 86 28.03 -6.48 9.61
N MET A 87 27.70 -5.27 9.22
CA MET A 87 27.35 -4.90 7.85
C MET A 87 27.94 -3.54 7.46
N GLU A 88 27.84 -3.21 6.19
CA GLU A 88 28.24 -1.94 5.61
C GLU A 88 27.62 -0.75 6.35
N TYR A 89 28.45 0.24 6.70
CA TYR A 89 27.97 1.52 7.19
C TYR A 89 27.66 2.44 6.01
N VAL A 90 26.37 2.76 5.82
CA VAL A 90 25.92 3.70 4.80
C VAL A 90 25.71 5.06 5.44
N GLU A 91 26.60 6.00 5.14
CA GLU A 91 26.48 7.39 5.59
C GLU A 91 25.41 8.12 4.76
N GLY A 92 24.35 8.58 5.44
CA GLY A 92 23.16 9.16 4.81
C GLY A 92 21.93 9.05 5.71
N LYS A 93 20.74 9.03 5.10
CA LYS A 93 19.44 8.94 5.80
C LYS A 93 18.54 7.87 5.19
N THR A 94 17.49 7.46 5.91
CA THR A 94 16.47 6.56 5.35
C THR A 94 15.65 7.28 4.28
N LEU A 95 15.08 6.52 3.34
CA LEU A 95 14.10 7.06 2.39
C LEU A 95 12.87 7.60 3.12
N LYS A 96 12.51 7.05 4.29
CA LYS A 96 11.40 7.60 5.09
C LYS A 96 11.65 9.04 5.52
N GLN A 97 12.84 9.33 6.05
CA GLN A 97 13.24 10.69 6.42
C GLN A 97 13.28 11.61 5.20
N LEU A 98 13.77 11.13 4.05
CA LEU A 98 13.74 11.91 2.80
C LEU A 98 12.30 12.27 2.36
N ILE A 99 11.36 11.33 2.48
CA ILE A 99 9.94 11.56 2.18
C ILE A 99 9.35 12.57 3.17
N GLU A 100 9.58 12.41 4.47
CA GLU A 100 9.05 13.30 5.52
C GLU A 100 9.58 14.74 5.41
N GLU A 101 10.82 14.92 4.93
CA GLU A 101 11.43 16.25 4.75
C GLU A 101 11.08 16.94 3.43
N ARG A 102 10.83 16.18 2.34
CA ARG A 102 10.83 16.73 0.97
C ARG A 102 9.70 16.26 0.06
N ALA A 103 8.86 15.28 0.44
CA ALA A 103 7.81 14.82 -0.46
C ALA A 103 6.68 15.86 -0.64
N PRO A 104 6.02 15.95 -1.81
CA PRO A 104 6.24 15.16 -3.02
C PRO A 104 7.61 15.39 -3.68
N LEU A 105 8.33 14.30 -3.99
CA LEU A 105 9.65 14.37 -4.61
C LEU A 105 9.54 14.70 -6.11
N PRO A 106 10.58 15.32 -6.72
CA PRO A 106 10.70 15.40 -8.17
C PRO A 106 10.56 14.03 -8.84
N ILE A 107 9.86 13.97 -9.98
CA ILE A 107 9.48 12.71 -10.63
C ILE A 107 10.71 11.93 -11.10
N ASP A 108 11.70 12.63 -11.63
CA ASP A 108 13.02 12.11 -12.01
C ASP A 108 13.80 11.55 -10.81
N GLU A 109 13.79 12.25 -9.67
CA GLU A 109 14.40 11.77 -8.42
C GLU A 109 13.68 10.51 -7.90
N ALA A 110 12.35 10.52 -7.83
CA ALA A 110 11.54 9.39 -7.38
C ALA A 110 11.69 8.15 -8.27
N VAL A 111 11.71 8.32 -9.60
CA VAL A 111 11.95 7.24 -10.57
C VAL A 111 13.40 6.75 -10.48
N GLY A 112 14.39 7.64 -10.34
CA GLY A 112 15.79 7.28 -10.16
C GLY A 112 16.08 6.49 -8.87
N ILE A 113 15.34 6.78 -7.79
CA ILE A 113 15.36 5.99 -6.55
C ILE A 113 14.67 4.63 -6.79
N ALA A 114 13.46 4.62 -7.35
CA ALA A 114 12.70 3.40 -7.61
C ALA A 114 13.46 2.41 -8.50
N ARG A 115 14.13 2.89 -9.56
CA ARG A 115 14.94 2.05 -10.46
C ARG A 115 16.10 1.36 -9.72
N GLN A 116 16.82 2.08 -8.83
CA GLN A 116 17.87 1.48 -8.01
C GLN A 116 17.34 0.46 -6.99
N ILE A 117 16.10 0.62 -6.50
CA ILE A 117 15.44 -0.39 -5.67
C ILE A 117 15.09 -1.62 -6.50
N CYS A 118 14.58 -1.44 -7.74
CA CYS A 118 14.36 -2.56 -8.66
C CYS A 118 15.66 -3.32 -8.95
N ASP A 119 16.79 -2.64 -9.17
CA ASP A 119 18.09 -3.28 -9.42
C ASP A 119 18.49 -4.17 -8.21
N ALA A 120 18.32 -3.67 -6.99
CA ALA A 120 18.58 -4.44 -5.75
C ALA A 120 17.64 -5.65 -5.59
N LEU A 121 16.33 -5.46 -5.80
CA LEU A 121 15.35 -6.52 -5.68
C LEU A 121 15.52 -7.59 -6.77
N ALA A 122 15.84 -7.19 -8.00
CA ALA A 122 16.11 -8.12 -9.11
C ALA A 122 17.29 -9.05 -8.78
N HIS A 123 18.38 -8.49 -8.26
CA HIS A 123 19.54 -9.28 -7.83
C HIS A 123 19.19 -10.26 -6.70
N ALA A 124 18.35 -9.86 -5.74
CA ALA A 124 17.89 -10.77 -4.68
C ALA A 124 16.96 -11.88 -5.24
N HIS A 125 16.04 -11.52 -6.13
CA HIS A 125 15.09 -12.46 -6.76
C HIS A 125 15.81 -13.53 -7.60
N ASP A 126 16.90 -13.19 -8.28
CA ASP A 126 17.75 -14.16 -9.00
C ASP A 126 18.35 -15.22 -8.07
N HIS A 127 18.72 -14.82 -6.85
CA HIS A 127 19.23 -15.70 -5.81
C HIS A 127 18.10 -16.35 -4.98
N HIS A 128 16.87 -16.32 -5.51
CA HIS A 128 15.64 -16.86 -4.88
C HIS A 128 15.30 -16.26 -3.50
N ILE A 129 15.76 -15.04 -3.24
CA ILE A 129 15.51 -14.30 -2.01
C ILE A 129 14.46 -13.20 -2.27
N VAL A 130 13.29 -13.36 -1.64
CA VAL A 130 12.22 -12.35 -1.61
C VAL A 130 12.42 -11.45 -0.39
N HIS A 131 12.24 -10.13 -0.54
CA HIS A 131 12.46 -9.18 0.54
C HIS A 131 11.33 -9.17 1.56
N ARG A 132 10.05 -9.25 1.14
CA ARG A 132 8.83 -9.36 1.98
C ARG A 132 8.56 -8.19 2.94
N ASP A 133 9.36 -7.13 2.91
CA ASP A 133 9.28 -6.01 3.85
C ASP A 133 9.87 -4.73 3.22
N VAL A 134 9.58 -4.51 1.93
CA VAL A 134 10.02 -3.34 1.18
C VAL A 134 9.26 -2.12 1.69
N LYS A 135 9.98 -1.17 2.30
CA LYS A 135 9.42 0.07 2.86
C LYS A 135 10.51 1.13 2.98
N PRO A 136 10.18 2.44 3.09
CA PRO A 136 11.16 3.52 3.10
C PRO A 136 12.14 3.50 4.30
N HIS A 137 11.79 2.78 5.37
CA HIS A 137 12.67 2.56 6.53
C HIS A 137 13.82 1.57 6.23
N ASN A 138 13.61 0.63 5.31
CA ASN A 138 14.56 -0.41 4.93
C ASN A 138 15.40 -0.01 3.70
N ILE A 139 15.28 1.26 3.28
CA ILE A 139 15.95 1.84 2.11
C ILE A 139 16.76 3.03 2.61
N LEU A 140 18.07 3.00 2.39
CA LEU A 140 19.02 4.05 2.79
C LEU A 140 19.46 4.83 1.55
N ILE A 141 19.52 6.15 1.68
CA ILE A 141 20.00 7.08 0.67
C ILE A 141 21.34 7.63 1.17
N SER A 142 22.43 7.26 0.50
CA SER A 142 23.76 7.79 0.82
C SER A 142 23.84 9.30 0.56
N THR A 143 24.75 9.99 1.24
CA THR A 143 25.17 11.37 0.91
C THR A 143 25.56 11.56 -0.56
N THR A 144 25.93 10.48 -1.26
CA THR A 144 26.24 10.46 -2.71
C THR A 144 25.01 10.26 -3.62
N GLY A 145 23.79 10.16 -3.06
CA GLY A 145 22.56 9.88 -3.80
C GLY A 145 22.34 8.40 -4.18
N ARG A 146 23.26 7.49 -3.83
CA ARG A 146 23.11 6.05 -4.07
C ARG A 146 22.14 5.41 -3.10
N VAL A 147 21.23 4.59 -3.61
CA VAL A 147 20.26 3.80 -2.83
C VAL A 147 20.90 2.50 -2.33
N LYS A 148 20.62 2.11 -1.09
CA LYS A 148 21.06 0.88 -0.42
C LYS A 148 19.89 0.22 0.32
N VAL A 149 19.51 -0.98 -0.11
CA VAL A 149 18.43 -1.78 0.50
C VAL A 149 19.00 -2.68 1.60
N THR A 150 18.30 -2.77 2.75
CA THR A 150 18.66 -3.57 3.93
C THR A 150 17.48 -4.38 4.46
N ASP A 151 17.72 -5.26 5.44
CA ASP A 151 16.66 -5.93 6.21
C ASP A 151 15.69 -6.78 5.37
N PHE A 152 16.27 -7.64 4.51
CA PHE A 152 15.52 -8.68 3.79
C PHE A 152 14.78 -9.59 4.79
N GLY A 153 13.44 -9.51 4.81
CA GLY A 153 12.52 -10.08 5.80
C GLY A 153 12.34 -11.61 5.72
N ILE A 154 13.42 -12.33 5.47
CA ILE A 154 13.48 -13.78 5.20
C ILE A 154 12.98 -14.60 6.39
N ALA A 155 13.08 -14.06 7.60
CA ALA A 155 12.60 -14.67 8.84
C ALA A 155 11.14 -14.33 9.21
N ARG A 156 10.45 -13.42 8.51
CA ARG A 156 9.04 -13.09 8.75
C ARG A 156 8.10 -14.11 8.11
N ALA A 157 8.01 -15.30 8.73
CA ALA A 157 6.82 -16.11 8.56
C ALA A 157 5.66 -15.37 9.25
N ILE A 158 4.62 -15.01 8.49
CA ILE A 158 3.41 -14.40 9.05
C ILE A 158 2.55 -15.52 9.67
N SER A 159 3.02 -16.07 10.78
CA SER A 159 2.15 -16.87 11.65
C SER A 159 1.11 -15.94 12.25
N THR A 160 -0.15 -16.39 12.34
CA THR A 160 -1.28 -15.64 12.91
C THR A 160 -0.98 -15.07 14.31
N ASN A 161 -0.20 -15.77 15.13
CA ASN A 161 0.26 -15.30 16.44
C ASN A 161 1.22 -14.09 16.39
N THR A 162 1.85 -13.79 15.24
CA THR A 162 2.75 -12.62 15.10
C THR A 162 1.98 -11.32 14.86
N ILE A 163 0.71 -11.42 14.45
CA ILE A 163 -0.21 -10.28 14.32
C ILE A 163 -0.76 -9.84 15.70
N THR A 164 -0.86 -10.76 16.66
CA THR A 164 -1.32 -10.46 18.03
C THR A 164 -0.20 -9.99 18.97
N HIS A 165 1.07 -10.28 18.66
CA HIS A 165 2.21 -9.74 19.40
C HIS A 165 2.62 -8.34 18.89
N TYR A 166 1.93 -7.32 19.43
CA TYR A 166 2.19 -5.90 19.18
C TYR A 166 3.64 -5.50 19.52
N SER A 167 4.50 -5.44 18.50
CA SER A 167 5.79 -4.75 18.57
C SER A 167 5.75 -3.48 17.71
N SER A 168 6.37 -2.40 18.20
CA SER A 168 6.31 -1.07 17.58
C SER A 168 6.84 -1.01 16.14
N SER A 169 7.67 -1.96 15.70
CA SER A 169 8.11 -2.05 14.29
C SER A 169 7.13 -2.74 13.35
N VAL A 170 6.20 -3.57 13.86
CA VAL A 170 5.14 -4.14 13.02
C VAL A 170 4.12 -3.04 12.65
N LEU A 171 3.88 -2.10 13.57
CA LEU A 171 2.97 -0.96 13.40
C LEU A 171 3.26 -0.14 12.12
N GLY A 172 4.53 0.17 11.84
CA GLY A 172 4.92 0.92 10.63
C GLY A 172 5.06 0.07 9.36
N SER A 173 4.97 -1.27 9.45
CA SER A 173 5.18 -2.16 8.29
C SER A 173 3.90 -2.43 7.49
N VAL A 174 2.74 -2.41 8.15
CA VAL A 174 1.45 -2.80 7.54
C VAL A 174 0.99 -1.89 6.41
N HIS A 175 1.41 -0.62 6.40
CA HIS A 175 1.13 0.33 5.32
C HIS A 175 1.76 -0.04 3.97
N TYR A 176 2.70 -0.99 3.96
CA TYR A 176 3.41 -1.46 2.76
C TYR A 176 3.11 -2.94 2.46
N PHE A 177 2.16 -3.56 3.17
CA PHE A 177 1.83 -4.98 2.98
C PHE A 177 1.13 -5.21 1.64
N SER A 178 1.51 -6.29 0.96
CA SER A 178 0.75 -6.77 -0.17
C SER A 178 -0.59 -7.41 0.26
N PRO A 179 -1.60 -7.48 -0.62
CA PRO A 179 -2.88 -8.12 -0.32
C PRO A 179 -2.71 -9.56 0.15
N GLU A 180 -1.81 -10.34 -0.46
CA GLU A 180 -1.50 -11.69 -0.02
C GLU A 180 -0.87 -11.74 1.39
N GLN A 181 0.01 -10.79 1.76
CA GLN A 181 0.49 -10.67 3.14
C GLN A 181 -0.63 -10.31 4.12
N ALA A 182 -1.54 -9.42 3.75
CA ALA A 182 -2.70 -9.05 4.56
C ALA A 182 -3.70 -10.22 4.76
N ARG A 183 -3.73 -11.22 3.84
CA ARG A 183 -4.44 -12.50 4.04
C ARG A 183 -3.66 -13.53 4.86
N GLY A 184 -2.42 -13.24 5.27
CA GLY A 184 -1.52 -14.21 5.91
C GLY A 184 -0.93 -15.27 4.95
N ALA A 185 -1.04 -15.07 3.64
CA ALA A 185 -0.40 -15.94 2.66
C ALA A 185 1.10 -15.63 2.52
N THR A 186 1.86 -16.55 1.92
CA THR A 186 3.30 -16.40 1.72
C THR A 186 3.61 -15.35 0.68
N ALA A 187 4.37 -14.31 1.06
CA ALA A 187 4.87 -13.29 0.15
C ALA A 187 5.89 -13.83 -0.87
N ASP A 188 5.74 -13.41 -2.12
CA ASP A 188 6.54 -13.79 -3.27
C ASP A 188 7.17 -12.55 -3.98
N VAL A 189 7.76 -12.75 -5.16
CA VAL A 189 8.37 -11.66 -5.94
C VAL A 189 7.38 -10.58 -6.38
N LYS A 190 6.09 -10.91 -6.53
CA LYS A 190 5.00 -9.97 -6.87
C LYS A 190 4.48 -9.22 -5.64
N SER A 191 4.72 -9.74 -4.43
CA SER A 191 4.54 -8.97 -3.18
C SER A 191 5.52 -7.81 -3.11
N ASP A 192 6.81 -8.04 -3.40
CA ASP A 192 7.84 -6.99 -3.40
C ASP A 192 7.52 -5.89 -4.43
N VAL A 193 7.00 -6.25 -5.61
CA VAL A 193 6.49 -5.31 -6.63
C VAL A 193 5.37 -4.41 -6.07
N TYR A 194 4.40 -4.99 -5.36
CA TYR A 194 3.29 -4.24 -4.79
C TYR A 194 3.77 -3.26 -3.72
N SER A 195 4.61 -3.72 -2.80
CA SER A 195 5.21 -2.88 -1.75
C SER A 195 6.06 -1.75 -2.34
N LEU A 196 6.83 -2.00 -3.41
CA LEU A 196 7.55 -0.96 -4.14
C LEU A 196 6.60 0.04 -4.83
N GLY A 197 5.46 -0.42 -5.34
CA GLY A 197 4.39 0.44 -5.86
C GLY A 197 3.87 1.44 -4.80
N ILE A 198 3.78 1.01 -3.53
CA ILE A 198 3.40 1.88 -2.40
C ILE A 198 4.51 2.89 -2.11
N VAL A 199 5.77 2.47 -2.08
CA VAL A 199 6.92 3.36 -1.87
C VAL A 199 6.98 4.43 -2.97
N LEU A 200 6.75 4.04 -4.24
CA LEU A 200 6.70 4.98 -5.36
C LEU A 200 5.51 5.95 -5.25
N TYR A 201 4.33 5.45 -4.88
CA TYR A 201 3.16 6.29 -4.60
C TYR A 201 3.46 7.34 -3.52
N GLU A 202 4.07 6.94 -2.41
CA GLU A 202 4.39 7.83 -1.28
C GLU A 202 5.45 8.88 -1.67
N MET A 203 6.49 8.49 -2.43
CA MET A 203 7.48 9.43 -2.97
C MET A 203 6.83 10.49 -3.88
N LEU A 204 5.90 10.09 -4.75
CA LEU A 204 5.28 10.97 -5.76
C LEU A 204 4.14 11.85 -5.22
N THR A 205 3.54 11.49 -4.08
CA THR A 205 2.35 12.19 -3.54
C THR A 205 2.54 12.76 -2.13
N GLY A 206 3.57 12.33 -1.40
CA GLY A 206 3.76 12.63 0.02
C GLY A 206 2.75 11.94 0.95
N GLN A 207 1.87 11.07 0.43
CA GLN A 207 0.81 10.41 1.18
C GLN A 207 0.86 8.90 0.95
N LEU A 208 0.36 8.12 1.91
CA LEU A 208 0.17 6.68 1.72
C LEU A 208 -1.16 6.39 1.00
N PRO A 209 -1.23 5.39 0.12
CA PRO A 209 -2.46 5.04 -0.60
C PRO A 209 -3.55 4.50 0.34
N PHE A 210 -3.15 3.96 1.50
CA PHE A 210 -4.04 3.45 2.55
C PHE A 210 -3.55 3.86 3.94
N SER A 211 -4.42 4.55 4.68
CA SER A 211 -4.23 4.95 6.07
C SER A 211 -5.42 4.51 6.93
N GLY A 212 -5.21 4.38 8.23
CA GLY A 212 -6.22 3.93 9.18
C GLY A 212 -5.66 3.86 10.61
N GLU A 213 -6.54 3.96 11.60
CA GLU A 213 -6.17 4.05 13.02
C GLU A 213 -5.60 2.74 13.60
N THR A 214 -5.80 1.61 12.91
CA THR A 214 -5.31 0.30 13.37
C THR A 214 -4.57 -0.45 12.26
N PRO A 215 -3.57 -1.28 12.60
CA PRO A 215 -2.91 -2.12 11.60
C PRO A 215 -3.85 -3.06 10.84
N ILE A 216 -4.91 -3.53 11.50
CA ILE A 216 -5.91 -4.43 10.91
C ILE A 216 -6.77 -3.67 9.90
N SER A 217 -7.20 -2.44 10.19
CA SER A 217 -7.96 -1.65 9.22
C SER A 217 -7.12 -1.33 7.99
N VAL A 218 -5.85 -0.92 8.15
CA VAL A 218 -4.92 -0.72 7.02
C VAL A 218 -4.75 -2.00 6.19
N ALA A 219 -4.56 -3.16 6.83
CA ALA A 219 -4.48 -4.44 6.13
C ALA A 219 -5.76 -4.79 5.34
N LEU A 220 -6.95 -4.53 5.90
CA LEU A 220 -8.23 -4.69 5.20
C LEU A 220 -8.36 -3.74 4.00
N LYS A 221 -7.87 -2.50 4.09
CA LYS A 221 -7.81 -1.56 2.95
C LYS A 221 -6.96 -2.11 1.81
N HIS A 222 -5.80 -2.70 2.10
CA HIS A 222 -5.00 -3.39 1.09
C HIS A 222 -5.77 -4.53 0.40
N LEU A 223 -6.71 -5.21 1.08
CA LEU A 223 -7.54 -6.26 0.48
C LEU A 223 -8.71 -5.75 -0.37
N GLN A 224 -9.40 -4.70 0.09
CA GLN A 224 -10.77 -4.38 -0.37
C GLN A 224 -10.95 -2.96 -0.94
N GLU A 225 -10.18 -1.97 -0.45
CA GLU A 225 -10.41 -0.56 -0.77
C GLU A 225 -9.60 -0.14 -2.02
N ASN A 226 -10.17 0.74 -2.84
CA ASN A 226 -9.42 1.42 -3.90
C ASN A 226 -8.66 2.61 -3.32
N PHE A 227 -7.47 2.91 -3.84
CA PHE A 227 -6.70 4.08 -3.43
C PHE A 227 -7.02 5.28 -4.35
N VAL A 228 -6.76 6.50 -3.87
CA VAL A 228 -6.87 7.70 -4.69
C VAL A 228 -5.76 7.68 -5.73
N GLU A 229 -6.08 7.86 -7.01
CA GLU A 229 -5.07 7.79 -8.08
C GLU A 229 -4.04 8.93 -7.97
N PRO A 230 -2.74 8.69 -8.22
CA PRO A 230 -1.68 9.69 -8.02
C PRO A 230 -1.94 11.04 -8.70
N ARG A 231 -2.47 11.06 -9.93
CA ARG A 231 -2.72 12.30 -10.68
C ARG A 231 -3.85 13.15 -10.09
N ASN A 232 -4.76 12.56 -9.31
CA ASN A 232 -5.79 13.30 -8.58
C ASN A 232 -5.20 14.08 -7.39
N LEU A 233 -4.05 13.64 -6.85
CA LEU A 233 -3.31 14.35 -5.79
C LEU A 233 -2.25 15.30 -6.37
N SER A 234 -1.57 14.89 -7.45
CA SER A 234 -0.54 15.68 -8.13
C SER A 234 -0.69 15.56 -9.65
N PRO A 235 -1.43 16.48 -10.32
CA PRO A 235 -1.65 16.45 -11.77
C PRO A 235 -0.36 16.56 -12.62
N ARG A 236 0.76 16.94 -12.00
CA ARG A 236 2.10 17.00 -12.62
C ARG A 236 2.68 15.62 -12.91
N ILE A 237 2.18 14.55 -12.29
CA ILE A 237 2.62 13.18 -12.54
C ILE A 237 2.22 12.79 -13.98
N PRO A 238 3.16 12.34 -14.84
CA PRO A 238 2.85 11.84 -16.18
C PRO A 238 1.95 10.59 -16.14
N GLN A 239 1.12 10.41 -17.17
CA GLN A 239 0.22 9.24 -17.23
C GLN A 239 1.01 7.92 -17.26
N SER A 240 2.19 7.93 -17.87
CA SER A 240 3.11 6.78 -17.87
C SER A 240 3.55 6.36 -16.46
N ILE A 241 3.93 7.32 -15.62
CA ILE A 241 4.38 7.05 -14.24
C ILE A 241 3.21 6.63 -13.36
N GLU A 242 2.03 7.25 -13.53
CA GLU A 242 0.81 6.78 -12.87
C GLU A 242 0.46 5.34 -13.27
N ASN A 243 0.53 4.99 -14.55
CA ASN A 243 0.21 3.64 -15.02
C ASN A 243 1.07 2.55 -14.35
N ILE A 244 2.35 2.85 -14.08
CA ILE A 244 3.26 1.95 -13.37
C ILE A 244 2.79 1.74 -11.93
N VAL A 245 2.40 2.82 -11.24
CA VAL A 245 1.86 2.76 -9.87
C VAL A 245 0.53 2.00 -9.84
N LEU A 246 -0.40 2.29 -10.75
CA LEU A 246 -1.68 1.59 -10.88
C LEU A 246 -1.48 0.07 -11.10
N LYS A 247 -0.59 -0.30 -12.03
CA LYS A 247 -0.28 -1.70 -12.34
C LYS A 247 0.44 -2.42 -11.21
N ALA A 248 1.39 -1.77 -10.52
CA ALA A 248 2.06 -2.34 -9.35
C ALA A 248 1.08 -2.58 -8.19
N LEU A 249 0.11 -1.69 -8.00
CA LEU A 249 -0.89 -1.74 -6.91
C LEU A 249 -2.15 -2.57 -7.23
N MET A 250 -2.14 -3.37 -8.30
CA MET A 250 -3.23 -4.30 -8.60
C MET A 250 -3.42 -5.31 -7.46
N LYS A 251 -4.67 -5.54 -7.05
CA LYS A 251 -5.00 -6.41 -5.90
C LYS A 251 -4.66 -7.88 -6.18
N ASP A 252 -4.88 -8.31 -7.42
CA ASP A 252 -4.52 -9.63 -7.96
C ASP A 252 -3.05 -9.64 -8.41
N PRO A 253 -2.18 -10.52 -7.87
CA PRO A 253 -0.78 -10.64 -8.28
C PRO A 253 -0.57 -10.90 -9.78
N GLU A 254 -1.46 -11.63 -10.45
CA GLU A 254 -1.30 -11.94 -11.89
C GLU A 254 -1.57 -10.73 -12.80
N GLN A 255 -2.17 -9.66 -12.26
CA GLN A 255 -2.40 -8.40 -12.97
C GLN A 255 -1.30 -7.34 -12.69
N ARG A 256 -0.32 -7.66 -11.83
CA ARG A 256 0.84 -6.81 -11.55
C ARG A 256 1.95 -7.02 -12.59
N TYR A 257 3.08 -6.36 -12.36
CA TYR A 257 4.34 -6.75 -13.02
C TYR A 257 4.76 -8.16 -12.58
N PRO A 258 5.11 -9.07 -13.51
CA PRO A 258 5.60 -10.41 -13.17
C PRO A 258 7.01 -10.39 -12.56
N SER A 259 7.76 -9.29 -12.71
CA SER A 259 9.05 -9.07 -12.04
C SER A 259 9.36 -7.59 -11.88
N VAL A 260 10.20 -7.26 -10.89
CA VAL A 260 10.74 -5.89 -10.68
C VAL A 260 11.57 -5.38 -11.86
N ARG A 261 12.13 -6.27 -12.71
CA ARG A 261 12.82 -5.88 -13.95
C ARG A 261 11.89 -5.19 -14.93
N GLN A 262 10.73 -5.79 -15.21
CA GLN A 262 9.77 -5.18 -16.12
C GLN A 262 9.20 -3.86 -15.55
N MET A 263 9.14 -3.72 -14.23
CA MET A 263 8.82 -2.44 -13.59
C MET A 263 9.94 -1.40 -13.79
N ALA A 264 11.22 -1.79 -13.71
CA ALA A 264 12.36 -0.92 -14.00
C ALA A 264 12.39 -0.44 -15.47
N ASP A 265 12.17 -1.35 -16.40
CA ASP A 265 12.06 -1.06 -17.84
C ASP A 265 10.96 -0.03 -18.13
N ASP A 266 9.77 -0.22 -17.55
CA ASP A 266 8.65 0.71 -17.74
C ASP A 266 8.91 2.05 -17.03
N LEU A 267 9.60 2.07 -15.89
CA LEU A 267 10.04 3.30 -15.21
C LEU A 267 11.00 4.14 -16.09
N GLU A 268 11.95 3.49 -16.75
CA GLU A 268 12.86 4.16 -17.69
C GLU A 268 12.12 4.70 -18.93
N ARG A 269 11.25 3.88 -19.54
CA ARG A 269 10.41 4.33 -20.68
C ARG A 269 9.43 5.43 -20.29
N GLY A 270 8.91 5.41 -19.07
CA GLY A 270 7.87 6.33 -18.61
C GLY A 270 8.33 7.78 -18.51
N LEU A 271 9.62 8.02 -18.22
CA LEU A 271 10.22 9.35 -18.29
C LEU A 271 10.38 9.87 -19.73
N LEU A 272 10.57 8.97 -20.70
CA LEU A 272 10.74 9.30 -22.12
C LEU A 272 9.41 9.50 -22.86
N LEU A 273 8.35 8.82 -22.42
CA LEU A 273 7.02 8.82 -23.02
C LEU A 273 5.97 9.22 -21.97
N PRO A 274 5.80 10.52 -21.64
CA PRO A 274 4.91 10.98 -20.58
C PRO A 274 3.42 10.77 -20.92
N ASP A 275 3.06 10.94 -22.20
CA ASP A 275 1.70 10.87 -22.72
C ASP A 275 1.42 9.49 -23.33
N VAL A 276 0.81 8.63 -22.53
CA VAL A 276 0.33 7.30 -22.92
C VAL A 276 -1.13 7.13 -22.47
N PRO A 277 -1.92 6.24 -23.10
CA PRO A 277 -3.26 5.92 -22.62
C PRO A 277 -3.23 5.45 -21.15
N LYS A 278 -4.24 5.82 -20.36
CA LYS A 278 -4.37 5.37 -18.97
C LYS A 278 -4.48 3.84 -18.91
N PHE A 279 -3.77 3.22 -17.96
CA PHE A 279 -3.84 1.80 -17.72
C PHE A 279 -5.21 1.41 -17.19
N VAL A 280 -5.90 0.52 -17.90
CA VAL A 280 -7.17 -0.09 -17.50
C VAL A 280 -6.94 -1.59 -17.38
N SER A 281 -7.34 -2.18 -16.25
CA SER A 281 -7.22 -3.63 -16.05
C SER A 281 -8.19 -4.40 -16.93
N VAL A 282 -7.84 -5.63 -17.29
CA VAL A 282 -8.68 -6.50 -18.15
C VAL A 282 -10.09 -6.69 -17.54
N ALA A 283 -10.20 -6.73 -16.22
CA ALA A 283 -11.46 -6.84 -15.48
C ALA A 283 -12.30 -5.55 -15.44
N ALA A 284 -11.69 -4.37 -15.67
CA ALA A 284 -12.40 -3.11 -15.81
C ALA A 284 -12.87 -2.90 -17.26
N ALA A 285 -11.97 -3.11 -18.24
CA ALA A 285 -12.30 -2.99 -19.67
C ALA A 285 -13.45 -3.93 -20.09
N SER A 286 -13.51 -5.14 -19.53
CA SER A 286 -14.61 -6.08 -19.78
C SER A 286 -15.91 -5.75 -19.04
N ARG A 287 -15.91 -4.83 -18.06
CA ARG A 287 -17.15 -4.27 -17.48
C ARG A 287 -17.73 -3.15 -18.33
N GLU A 288 -16.88 -2.28 -18.88
CA GLU A 288 -17.32 -1.19 -19.76
C GLU A 288 -17.87 -1.73 -21.09
N GLN A 289 -17.21 -2.72 -21.71
CA GLN A 289 -17.72 -3.37 -22.92
C GLN A 289 -19.06 -4.10 -22.73
N VAL A 290 -19.42 -4.51 -21.51
CA VAL A 290 -20.71 -5.15 -21.19
C VAL A 290 -21.83 -4.13 -20.99
N MET A 291 -21.52 -2.87 -20.69
CA MET A 291 -22.52 -1.79 -20.60
C MET A 291 -22.85 -1.16 -21.97
N GLU A 292 -21.93 -1.22 -22.94
CA GLU A 292 -22.12 -0.58 -24.25
C GLU A 292 -22.76 -1.52 -25.31
N ALA A 293 -22.66 -2.84 -25.15
CA ALA A 293 -23.14 -3.82 -26.12
C ALA A 293 -24.60 -4.29 -25.89
N GLY A 294 -25.56 -3.44 -26.22
CA GLY A 294 -26.98 -3.81 -26.24
C GLY A 294 -27.39 -4.65 -27.45
N ALA A 295 -27.97 -5.83 -27.19
CA ALA A 295 -28.83 -6.65 -28.07
C ALA A 295 -28.27 -7.21 -29.41
N ALA A 296 -28.06 -8.54 -29.48
CA ALA A 296 -28.80 -9.48 -30.37
C ALA A 296 -28.05 -10.83 -30.54
N PRO A 297 -28.72 -12.01 -30.37
CA PRO A 297 -28.14 -13.31 -30.72
C PRO A 297 -28.60 -13.81 -32.10
N LEU A 298 -27.67 -14.28 -32.94
CA LEU A 298 -27.95 -15.01 -34.19
C LEU A 298 -26.98 -16.20 -34.36
N PRO A 299 -27.34 -17.24 -35.15
CA PRO A 299 -27.36 -18.60 -34.59
C PRO A 299 -26.30 -19.56 -35.15
N LEU A 300 -26.01 -20.64 -34.40
CA LEU A 300 -25.47 -21.87 -34.97
C LEU A 300 -26.56 -22.64 -35.72
N LYS A 301 -26.26 -23.07 -36.94
CA LYS A 301 -27.13 -23.92 -37.76
C LYS A 301 -26.49 -25.30 -37.91
N ALA A 302 -27.19 -26.35 -37.49
CA ALA A 302 -26.82 -27.74 -37.78
C ALA A 302 -27.13 -28.10 -39.24
N ILE A 303 -26.51 -29.17 -39.74
CA ILE A 303 -27.05 -30.10 -40.75
C ILE A 303 -26.34 -31.45 -40.61
N GLU A 304 -27.08 -32.52 -40.82
CA GLU A 304 -26.70 -33.91 -40.56
C GLU A 304 -26.14 -34.62 -41.82
N SER A 305 -25.52 -35.79 -41.57
CA SER A 305 -25.57 -37.04 -42.37
C SER A 305 -25.71 -37.02 -43.90
N SER A 306 -24.86 -37.80 -44.59
CA SER A 306 -25.30 -38.91 -45.45
C SER A 306 -24.13 -39.77 -45.97
N ASN A 307 -24.33 -41.09 -46.02
CA ASN A 307 -23.54 -42.04 -46.83
C ASN A 307 -24.24 -42.24 -48.19
N PRO A 308 -23.53 -42.71 -49.24
CA PRO A 308 -23.76 -44.08 -49.73
C PRO A 308 -22.52 -44.83 -50.34
N VAL A 309 -22.37 -46.13 -50.05
CA VAL A 309 -22.51 -47.31 -50.98
C VAL A 309 -22.07 -47.12 -52.47
N GLU A 310 -21.33 -48.01 -53.19
CA GLU A 310 -21.24 -49.50 -53.14
C GLU A 310 -19.83 -50.16 -53.40
N GLU A 311 -19.54 -50.74 -54.58
CA GLU A 311 -18.61 -51.88 -54.84
C GLU A 311 -17.66 -51.79 -56.09
N VAL A 312 -16.46 -52.42 -55.97
CA VAL A 312 -15.69 -53.36 -56.90
C VAL A 312 -15.45 -52.97 -58.39
N ASP A 313 -14.22 -52.94 -58.97
CA ASP A 313 -13.20 -53.99 -59.20
C ASP A 313 -11.82 -53.42 -59.71
N GLY A 314 -10.74 -54.21 -59.80
CA GLY A 314 -9.75 -54.03 -60.90
C GLY A 314 -8.22 -53.99 -60.70
N LYS A 315 -7.58 -55.07 -60.19
CA LYS A 315 -6.21 -55.57 -60.54
C LYS A 315 -4.89 -54.79 -60.19
N LYS A 316 -4.12 -55.37 -59.24
CA LYS A 316 -2.66 -55.73 -59.17
C LYS A 316 -1.52 -54.83 -59.76
N PRO A 317 -0.25 -54.92 -59.29
CA PRO A 317 0.30 -55.47 -58.03
C PRO A 317 1.19 -54.46 -57.23
N TRP A 318 0.96 -54.26 -55.93
CA TRP A 318 1.61 -55.02 -54.84
C TRP A 318 3.12 -55.28 -55.05
N TRP A 319 3.99 -54.43 -54.49
CA TRP A 319 5.23 -54.77 -53.74
C TRP A 319 6.17 -53.58 -53.51
N LYS A 320 6.30 -52.64 -54.47
CA LYS A 320 7.29 -51.54 -54.41
C LYS A 320 6.93 -50.32 -53.54
N LYS A 321 5.82 -50.36 -52.78
CA LYS A 321 5.42 -49.29 -51.83
C LYS A 321 5.33 -49.73 -50.36
N VAL A 322 5.61 -51.00 -50.04
CA VAL A 322 5.47 -51.53 -48.66
C VAL A 322 6.59 -51.01 -47.75
N LEU A 323 7.81 -50.86 -48.26
CA LEU A 323 8.98 -50.54 -47.43
C LEU A 323 8.95 -49.10 -46.87
N THR A 324 8.40 -48.13 -47.60
CA THR A 324 8.24 -46.75 -47.12
C THR A 324 7.09 -46.63 -46.13
N VAL A 325 6.00 -47.38 -46.30
CA VAL A 325 4.88 -47.38 -45.33
C VAL A 325 5.31 -48.04 -44.01
N LEU A 326 6.09 -49.14 -44.04
CA LEU A 326 6.53 -49.83 -42.82
C LEU A 326 7.34 -48.93 -41.89
N LEU A 327 8.19 -48.06 -42.47
CA LEU A 327 9.06 -47.15 -41.71
C LEU A 327 8.25 -46.04 -41.02
N TRP A 328 7.22 -45.50 -41.69
CA TRP A 328 6.26 -44.58 -41.07
C TRP A 328 5.36 -45.28 -40.04
N VAL A 329 4.94 -46.52 -40.27
CA VAL A 329 4.09 -47.30 -39.35
C VAL A 329 4.83 -47.68 -38.06
N ILE A 330 6.13 -47.96 -38.10
CA ILE A 330 6.91 -48.19 -36.88
C ILE A 330 7.13 -46.88 -36.10
N LEU A 331 7.41 -45.77 -36.80
CA LEU A 331 7.60 -44.46 -36.17
C LEU A 331 6.30 -43.92 -35.54
N PHE A 332 5.19 -43.92 -36.27
CA PHE A 332 3.88 -43.50 -35.76
C PHE A 332 3.21 -44.54 -34.85
N GLY A 333 3.45 -45.84 -35.06
CA GLY A 333 2.91 -46.91 -34.21
C GLY A 333 3.57 -46.92 -32.82
N GLY A 334 4.89 -46.75 -32.76
CA GLY A 334 5.59 -46.53 -31.50
C GLY A 334 5.15 -45.24 -30.80
N LEU A 335 5.04 -44.14 -31.55
CA LEU A 335 4.62 -42.85 -30.99
C LEU A 335 3.17 -42.85 -30.51
N THR A 336 2.25 -43.50 -31.23
CA THR A 336 0.84 -43.64 -30.81
C THR A 336 0.69 -44.61 -29.64
N LEU A 337 1.44 -45.71 -29.58
CA LEU A 337 1.46 -46.58 -28.40
C LEU A 337 2.01 -45.85 -27.17
N VAL A 338 3.09 -45.09 -27.31
CA VAL A 338 3.64 -44.25 -26.23
C VAL A 338 2.66 -43.15 -25.84
N ALA A 339 2.01 -42.48 -26.80
CA ALA A 339 1.01 -41.45 -26.52
C ALA A 339 -0.26 -42.03 -25.86
N VAL A 340 -0.68 -43.25 -26.21
CA VAL A 340 -1.81 -43.95 -25.55
C VAL A 340 -1.42 -44.42 -24.15
N LEU A 341 -0.20 -44.95 -23.95
CA LEU A 341 0.29 -45.30 -22.61
C LEU A 341 0.50 -44.07 -21.73
N LEU A 342 0.97 -42.95 -22.30
CA LEU A 342 1.10 -41.67 -21.62
C LEU A 342 -0.28 -41.06 -21.33
N ALA A 343 -1.23 -41.16 -22.25
CA ALA A 343 -2.61 -40.73 -22.03
C ALA A 343 -3.31 -41.58 -20.98
N LEU A 344 -3.11 -42.91 -20.96
CA LEU A 344 -3.61 -43.80 -19.90
C LEU A 344 -2.94 -43.51 -18.56
N TRP A 345 -1.64 -43.21 -18.54
CA TRP A 345 -0.91 -42.82 -17.33
C TRP A 345 -1.41 -41.46 -16.79
N LEU A 346 -1.55 -40.45 -17.64
CA LEU A 346 -2.12 -39.14 -17.31
C LEU A 346 -3.60 -39.26 -16.88
N PHE A 347 -4.42 -40.03 -17.58
CA PHE A 347 -5.83 -40.27 -17.23
C PHE A 347 -5.96 -41.03 -15.90
N SER A 348 -5.05 -41.97 -15.60
CA SER A 348 -4.93 -42.60 -14.29
C SER A 348 -4.44 -41.65 -13.18
N SER A 349 -3.84 -40.52 -13.53
CA SER A 349 -3.46 -39.47 -12.57
C SER A 349 -4.63 -38.50 -12.29
N VAL A 350 -5.50 -38.25 -13.28
CA VAL A 350 -6.70 -37.40 -13.14
C VAL A 350 -7.81 -38.07 -12.33
N LEU A 351 -7.90 -39.40 -12.35
CA LEU A 351 -8.88 -40.17 -11.55
C LEU A 351 -8.45 -40.39 -10.08
N ARG A 352 -7.31 -39.85 -9.63
CA ARG A 352 -6.91 -39.89 -8.22
C ARG A 352 -7.63 -38.79 -7.44
N VAL A 353 -8.80 -39.12 -6.89
CA VAL A 353 -9.41 -38.29 -5.84
C VAL A 353 -8.40 -38.13 -4.71
N ASN A 354 -7.99 -36.89 -4.42
CA ASN A 354 -7.07 -36.60 -3.34
C ASN A 354 -7.75 -36.95 -2.01
N THR A 355 -7.26 -37.97 -1.31
CA THR A 355 -7.85 -38.42 -0.04
C THR A 355 -7.09 -37.83 1.15
N ILE A 356 -7.84 -37.42 2.16
CA ILE A 356 -7.33 -36.90 3.43
C ILE A 356 -7.79 -37.85 4.53
N ALA A 357 -6.89 -38.13 5.48
CA ALA A 357 -7.20 -38.95 6.64
C ALA A 357 -8.13 -38.18 7.60
N LEU A 358 -9.41 -38.58 7.65
CA LEU A 358 -10.40 -38.12 8.62
C LEU A 358 -10.08 -38.72 10.01
N PRO A 359 -9.69 -37.90 11.00
CA PRO A 359 -9.48 -38.38 12.36
C PRO A 359 -10.81 -38.71 13.06
N ARG A 360 -10.72 -39.49 14.14
CA ARG A 360 -11.83 -39.64 15.09
C ARG A 360 -11.91 -38.41 16.00
N VAL A 361 -13.04 -37.73 15.98
CA VAL A 361 -13.37 -36.55 16.81
C VAL A 361 -14.52 -36.78 17.77
N VAL A 362 -15.22 -37.93 17.68
CA VAL A 362 -16.23 -38.36 18.67
C VAL A 362 -15.64 -38.38 20.09
N GLY A 363 -16.28 -37.67 21.01
CA GLY A 363 -15.86 -37.48 22.40
C GLY A 363 -15.02 -36.23 22.67
N LEU A 364 -14.57 -35.50 21.63
CA LEU A 364 -13.97 -34.16 21.78
C LEU A 364 -15.07 -33.10 21.94
N SER A 365 -14.73 -31.94 22.50
CA SER A 365 -15.62 -30.77 22.39
C SER A 365 -15.76 -30.32 20.93
N TYR A 366 -16.86 -29.63 20.60
CA TYR A 366 -17.09 -29.12 19.24
C TYR A 366 -15.92 -28.25 18.71
N SER A 367 -15.35 -27.39 19.55
CA SER A 367 -14.23 -26.50 19.17
C SER A 367 -12.93 -27.28 18.92
N GLU A 368 -12.60 -28.26 19.77
CA GLU A 368 -11.45 -29.16 19.58
C GLU A 368 -11.63 -30.04 18.33
N ALA A 369 -12.83 -30.58 18.11
CA ALA A 369 -13.17 -31.37 16.93
C ALA A 369 -12.99 -30.55 15.65
N ARG A 370 -13.58 -29.36 15.58
CA ARG A 370 -13.48 -28.46 14.42
C ARG A 370 -12.03 -28.03 14.15
N THR A 371 -11.29 -27.65 15.19
CA THR A 371 -9.85 -27.34 15.09
C THR A 371 -9.04 -28.53 14.56
N THR A 372 -9.33 -29.74 15.04
CA THR A 372 -8.67 -30.98 14.61
C THR A 372 -8.92 -31.27 13.13
N LEU A 373 -10.13 -31.02 12.62
CA LEU A 373 -10.47 -31.20 11.20
C LEU A 373 -9.84 -30.12 10.32
N LEU A 374 -9.88 -28.85 10.71
CA LEU A 374 -9.25 -27.74 9.98
C LEU A 374 -7.73 -27.96 9.85
N ASN A 375 -7.06 -28.37 10.94
CA ASN A 375 -5.63 -28.70 10.95
C ASN A 375 -5.27 -29.92 10.08
N LYS A 376 -6.24 -30.74 9.68
CA LYS A 376 -6.05 -31.84 8.71
C LYS A 376 -6.30 -31.41 7.25
N GLY A 377 -6.67 -30.16 7.00
CA GLY A 377 -6.90 -29.60 5.67
C GLY A 377 -8.34 -29.72 5.17
N PHE A 378 -9.30 -30.07 6.03
CA PHE A 378 -10.72 -30.01 5.68
C PHE A 378 -11.22 -28.55 5.65
N GLN A 379 -12.09 -28.21 4.70
CA GLN A 379 -12.59 -26.85 4.53
C GLN A 379 -13.67 -26.51 5.57
N SER A 380 -13.66 -25.30 6.13
CA SER A 380 -14.67 -24.93 7.15
C SER A 380 -16.11 -24.90 6.65
N SER A 381 -16.33 -24.72 5.35
CA SER A 381 -17.67 -24.76 4.71
C SER A 381 -18.18 -26.19 4.49
N LYS A 382 -17.35 -27.20 4.76
CA LYS A 382 -17.61 -28.63 4.58
C LYS A 382 -17.76 -29.39 5.89
N ILE A 383 -17.54 -28.73 7.02
CA ILE A 383 -17.86 -29.27 8.35
C ILE A 383 -19.25 -28.75 8.68
N LEU A 384 -20.20 -29.67 8.89
CA LEU A 384 -21.62 -29.39 9.10
C LEU A 384 -22.06 -29.92 10.46
N GLU A 385 -22.61 -29.07 11.31
CA GLU A 385 -23.09 -29.42 12.64
C GLU A 385 -24.60 -29.69 12.70
N SER A 386 -24.97 -30.56 13.64
CA SER A 386 -26.34 -30.81 14.08
C SER A 386 -26.32 -31.12 15.58
N PHE A 387 -27.39 -30.78 16.29
CA PHE A 387 -27.47 -30.88 17.74
C PHE A 387 -28.58 -31.86 18.15
N ASP A 388 -28.28 -32.81 19.04
CA ASP A 388 -29.24 -33.79 19.55
C ASP A 388 -29.62 -33.48 21.00
N THR A 389 -30.85 -33.02 21.20
CA THR A 389 -31.46 -32.69 22.49
C THR A 389 -31.96 -33.89 23.29
N ASN A 390 -32.07 -35.07 22.68
CA ASN A 390 -32.63 -36.29 23.28
C ASN A 390 -31.59 -37.43 23.39
N SER A 391 -30.31 -37.11 23.18
CA SER A 391 -29.19 -38.05 23.20
C SER A 391 -29.11 -38.87 24.50
N THR A 392 -29.06 -40.19 24.32
CA THR A 392 -28.80 -41.17 25.40
C THR A 392 -27.31 -41.56 25.52
N SER A 393 -26.43 -40.95 24.72
CA SER A 393 -25.00 -41.26 24.71
C SER A 393 -24.30 -40.86 26.01
N THR A 394 -23.20 -41.54 26.34
CA THR A 394 -22.41 -41.28 27.56
C THR A 394 -21.42 -40.13 27.44
N VAL A 395 -21.30 -39.48 26.26
CA VAL A 395 -20.51 -38.26 26.09
C VAL A 395 -21.10 -37.08 26.89
N LYS A 396 -20.27 -36.07 27.18
CA LYS A 396 -20.70 -34.86 27.87
C LYS A 396 -21.47 -33.94 26.91
N ILE A 397 -22.30 -33.06 27.48
CA ILE A 397 -22.95 -31.97 26.73
C ILE A 397 -21.87 -31.10 26.06
N GLY A 398 -22.11 -30.68 24.82
CA GLY A 398 -21.14 -29.91 24.01
C GLY A 398 -20.02 -30.74 23.37
N GLN A 399 -20.01 -32.07 23.56
CA GLN A 399 -19.10 -32.98 22.87
C GLN A 399 -19.75 -33.61 21.63
N VAL A 400 -18.91 -33.96 20.65
CA VAL A 400 -19.32 -34.70 19.46
C VAL A 400 -19.74 -36.11 19.87
N GLU A 401 -21.02 -36.41 19.69
CA GLU A 401 -21.64 -37.72 19.93
C GLU A 401 -21.39 -38.68 18.77
N SER A 402 -21.53 -38.20 17.53
CA SER A 402 -21.24 -38.99 16.34
C SER A 402 -20.66 -38.13 15.22
N GLN A 403 -19.97 -38.78 14.29
CA GLN A 403 -19.42 -38.17 13.08
C GLN A 403 -19.75 -39.03 11.87
N SER A 404 -19.97 -38.40 10.72
CA SER A 404 -20.08 -39.05 9.41
C SER A 404 -19.30 -38.25 8.37
N PRO A 405 -18.45 -38.86 7.52
CA PRO A 405 -18.14 -40.29 7.45
C PRO A 405 -17.41 -40.85 8.69
N THR A 406 -17.27 -42.18 8.74
CA THR A 406 -16.45 -42.84 9.75
C THR A 406 -14.95 -42.51 9.55
N PRO A 407 -14.12 -42.53 10.63
CA PRO A 407 -12.69 -42.23 10.54
C PRO A 407 -11.97 -43.13 9.52
N GLY A 408 -11.16 -42.52 8.64
CA GLY A 408 -10.53 -43.20 7.52
C GLY A 408 -10.07 -42.23 6.43
N ASN A 409 -9.56 -42.73 5.31
CA ASN A 409 -9.18 -41.89 4.16
C ASN A 409 -10.43 -41.57 3.33
N ILE A 410 -10.85 -40.30 3.33
CA ILE A 410 -12.01 -39.80 2.57
C ILE A 410 -11.57 -38.80 1.51
N PRO A 411 -12.33 -38.57 0.42
CA PRO A 411 -12.06 -37.48 -0.52
C PRO A 411 -11.98 -36.11 0.18
N ALA A 412 -11.01 -35.28 -0.20
CA ALA A 412 -10.75 -33.98 0.42
C ALA A 412 -11.93 -32.98 0.40
N ASN A 413 -12.92 -33.21 -0.47
CA ASN A 413 -14.10 -32.36 -0.66
C ASN A 413 -15.40 -33.00 -0.09
N SER A 414 -15.29 -34.08 0.69
CA SER A 414 -16.44 -34.69 1.36
C SER A 414 -16.99 -33.79 2.47
N ASP A 415 -18.32 -33.71 2.55
CA ASP A 415 -19.02 -33.11 3.69
C ASP A 415 -18.81 -33.97 4.95
N ILE A 416 -18.51 -33.34 6.08
CA ILE A 416 -18.32 -34.00 7.39
C ILE A 416 -19.42 -33.51 8.32
N HIS A 417 -20.35 -34.40 8.64
CA HIS A 417 -21.42 -34.14 9.60
C HIS A 417 -20.97 -34.50 11.01
N LEU A 418 -21.11 -33.57 11.94
CA LEU A 418 -20.92 -33.78 13.37
C LEU A 418 -22.29 -33.67 14.07
N VAL A 419 -22.63 -34.67 14.89
CA VAL A 419 -23.76 -34.58 15.83
C VAL A 419 -23.17 -34.24 17.20
N ILE A 420 -23.60 -33.14 17.79
CA ILE A 420 -23.17 -32.66 19.10
C ILE A 420 -24.29 -32.94 20.10
N LYS A 421 -23.94 -33.53 21.24
CA LYS A 421 -24.89 -33.77 22.31
C LYS A 421 -25.32 -32.45 22.95
N GLU A 422 -26.59 -32.12 22.86
CA GLU A 422 -27.17 -30.92 23.45
C GLU A 422 -27.73 -31.20 24.85
N GLY A 423 -27.77 -30.15 25.66
CA GLY A 423 -28.37 -30.14 26.99
C GLY A 423 -28.38 -28.73 27.54
N SER A 424 -29.25 -28.46 28.51
CA SER A 424 -29.51 -27.12 29.05
C SER A 424 -28.36 -26.57 29.92
N ALA A 425 -27.27 -26.19 29.28
CA ALA A 425 -26.19 -25.43 29.91
C ALA A 425 -26.65 -24.00 30.24
N GLN A 426 -27.14 -23.83 31.47
CA GLN A 426 -27.21 -22.52 32.11
C GLN A 426 -25.78 -22.00 32.28
N ILE A 427 -25.43 -20.95 31.55
CA ILE A 427 -24.16 -20.24 31.68
C ILE A 427 -24.37 -18.92 32.44
N THR A 428 -23.32 -18.44 33.10
CA THR A 428 -23.33 -17.10 33.70
C THR A 428 -22.70 -16.12 32.72
N MET A 429 -23.41 -15.03 32.40
CA MET A 429 -22.94 -13.99 31.49
C MET A 429 -21.62 -13.37 32.01
N PRO A 430 -20.52 -13.42 31.24
CA PRO A 430 -19.23 -12.85 31.66
C PRO A 430 -19.25 -11.31 31.67
N SER A 431 -18.28 -10.70 32.35
CA SER A 431 -18.06 -9.25 32.26
C SER A 431 -17.28 -8.92 30.99
N LEU A 432 -17.97 -8.38 29.99
CA LEU A 432 -17.39 -8.05 28.68
C LEU A 432 -17.13 -6.55 28.47
N SER A 433 -17.63 -5.68 29.36
CA SER A 433 -17.39 -4.23 29.29
C SER A 433 -15.90 -3.89 29.34
N GLY A 434 -15.46 -2.97 28.47
CA GLY A 434 -14.06 -2.58 28.30
C GLY A 434 -13.21 -3.56 27.45
N LEU A 435 -13.74 -4.74 27.09
CA LEU A 435 -13.09 -5.61 26.12
C LEU A 435 -13.37 -5.12 24.69
N LEU A 436 -12.45 -5.40 23.76
CA LEU A 436 -12.71 -5.25 22.34
C LEU A 436 -13.86 -6.15 21.90
N GLN A 437 -14.72 -5.66 21.00
CA GLN A 437 -15.87 -6.40 20.46
C GLN A 437 -15.49 -7.82 20.02
N SER A 438 -14.37 -7.99 19.31
CA SER A 438 -13.90 -9.30 18.82
C SER A 438 -13.55 -10.28 19.95
N ILE A 439 -12.97 -9.78 21.06
CA ILE A 439 -12.66 -10.59 22.24
C ILE A 439 -13.96 -10.97 22.96
N ALA A 440 -14.88 -10.01 23.11
CA ALA A 440 -16.19 -10.25 23.70
C ALA A 440 -17.01 -11.29 22.90
N GLN A 441 -17.00 -11.21 21.57
CA GLN A 441 -17.63 -12.19 20.70
C GLN A 441 -16.96 -13.57 20.82
N SER A 442 -15.62 -13.65 20.87
CA SER A 442 -14.92 -14.93 21.09
C SER A 442 -15.32 -15.57 22.42
N GLN A 443 -15.30 -14.81 23.52
CA GLN A 443 -15.64 -15.34 24.85
C GLN A 443 -17.09 -15.85 24.93
N LEU A 444 -18.03 -15.23 24.22
CA LEU A 444 -19.41 -15.73 24.13
C LEU A 444 -19.48 -17.05 23.35
N VAL A 445 -18.76 -17.17 22.23
CA VAL A 445 -18.66 -18.41 21.44
C VAL A 445 -17.96 -19.53 22.24
N ASP A 446 -16.92 -19.21 23.02
CA ASP A 446 -16.24 -20.14 23.92
C ASP A 446 -17.19 -20.65 25.04
N LEU A 447 -18.13 -19.81 25.47
CA LEU A 447 -19.24 -20.20 26.37
C LEU A 447 -20.42 -20.87 25.64
N SER A 448 -20.23 -21.31 24.40
CA SER A 448 -21.23 -21.99 23.55
C SER A 448 -22.45 -21.15 23.16
N VAL A 449 -22.37 -19.81 23.23
CA VAL A 449 -23.41 -18.94 22.65
C VAL A 449 -23.29 -18.95 21.12
N PRO A 450 -24.33 -19.34 20.36
CA PRO A 450 -24.30 -19.33 18.91
C PRO A 450 -24.07 -17.92 18.36
N THR A 451 -23.23 -17.77 17.32
CA THR A 451 -22.93 -16.46 16.71
C THR A 451 -24.17 -15.74 16.19
N GLY A 452 -25.17 -16.46 15.70
CA GLY A 452 -26.46 -15.90 15.27
C GLY A 452 -27.30 -15.29 16.41
N HIS A 453 -26.98 -15.61 17.67
CA HIS A 453 -27.63 -15.04 18.86
C HIS A 453 -26.86 -13.85 19.44
N ILE A 454 -25.76 -13.41 18.82
CA ILE A 454 -24.97 -12.25 19.24
C ILE A 454 -25.27 -11.05 18.33
N THR A 455 -26.02 -10.08 18.85
CA THR A 455 -26.30 -8.80 18.18
C THR A 455 -25.27 -7.75 18.60
N VAL A 456 -24.79 -6.93 17.65
CA VAL A 456 -23.94 -5.76 17.96
C VAL A 456 -24.71 -4.49 17.63
N ILE A 457 -24.68 -3.51 18.53
CA ILE A 457 -25.26 -2.19 18.35
C ILE A 457 -24.19 -1.15 18.69
N GLU A 458 -23.98 -0.17 17.80
CA GLU A 458 -23.03 0.91 18.02
C GLU A 458 -23.67 2.07 18.78
N GLN A 459 -22.92 2.67 19.71
CA GLN A 459 -23.32 3.85 20.47
C GLN A 459 -22.09 4.74 20.71
N SER A 460 -22.21 6.06 20.52
CA SER A 460 -21.13 6.98 20.85
C SER A 460 -20.84 7.02 22.36
N SER A 461 -19.56 7.13 22.73
CA SER A 461 -19.11 7.27 24.10
C SER A 461 -17.87 8.17 24.18
N ALA A 462 -17.89 9.10 25.14
CA ALA A 462 -16.73 9.96 25.43
C ALA A 462 -15.72 9.31 26.39
N SER A 463 -16.08 8.20 27.05
CA SER A 463 -15.27 7.54 28.08
C SER A 463 -14.83 6.12 27.73
N VAL A 464 -15.46 5.48 26.74
CA VAL A 464 -15.13 4.12 26.29
C VAL A 464 -14.49 4.22 24.90
N PRO A 465 -13.23 3.76 24.70
CA PRO A 465 -12.55 3.75 23.40
C PRO A 465 -13.35 3.04 22.31
N ILE A 466 -13.18 3.48 21.06
CA ILE A 466 -13.85 2.90 19.89
C ILE A 466 -13.61 1.38 19.78
N ASN A 467 -14.61 0.64 19.30
CA ASN A 467 -14.63 -0.83 19.19
C ASN A 467 -14.52 -1.61 20.52
N GLN A 468 -14.61 -0.95 21.67
CA GLN A 468 -14.79 -1.62 22.97
C GLN A 468 -16.26 -1.70 23.37
N VAL A 469 -16.63 -2.78 24.06
CA VAL A 469 -17.97 -2.98 24.61
C VAL A 469 -18.21 -1.99 25.75
N ILE A 470 -19.23 -1.16 25.61
CA ILE A 470 -19.75 -0.29 26.67
C ILE A 470 -20.51 -1.15 27.68
N SER A 471 -21.49 -1.92 27.20
CA SER A 471 -22.38 -2.74 28.03
C SER A 471 -22.91 -3.95 27.27
N THR A 472 -23.49 -4.90 28.00
CA THR A 472 -24.13 -6.08 27.43
C THR A 472 -25.52 -6.31 27.99
N THR A 473 -26.37 -6.92 27.18
CA THR A 473 -27.66 -7.49 27.59
C THR A 473 -27.69 -8.96 27.18
N PRO A 474 -27.82 -9.94 28.10
CA PRO A 474 -27.93 -9.79 29.55
C PRO A 474 -26.72 -9.10 30.20
N ALA A 475 -26.92 -8.58 31.41
CA ALA A 475 -25.86 -7.93 32.18
C ALA A 475 -24.87 -8.97 32.75
N PRO A 476 -23.61 -8.61 33.01
CA PRO A 476 -22.64 -9.51 33.65
C PRO A 476 -23.18 -10.12 34.96
N GLY A 477 -22.91 -11.41 35.17
CA GLY A 477 -23.41 -12.19 36.31
C GLY A 477 -24.83 -12.76 36.13
N THR A 478 -25.54 -12.43 35.06
CA THR A 478 -26.88 -13.00 34.80
C THR A 478 -26.77 -14.47 34.36
N ALA A 479 -27.54 -15.37 34.99
CA ALA A 479 -27.70 -16.73 34.49
C ALA A 479 -28.58 -16.73 33.22
N MET A 480 -28.09 -17.33 32.14
CA MET A 480 -28.75 -17.37 30.84
C MET A 480 -28.58 -18.74 30.17
N ASN A 481 -29.54 -19.11 29.32
CA ASN A 481 -29.38 -20.26 28.44
C ASN A 481 -28.59 -19.83 27.20
N ALA A 482 -27.38 -20.37 27.03
CA ALA A 482 -26.48 -20.03 25.92
C ALA A 482 -27.14 -20.21 24.54
N ASN A 483 -28.01 -21.21 24.41
CA ASN A 483 -28.58 -21.63 23.13
C ASN A 483 -29.87 -20.89 22.76
N THR A 484 -30.51 -20.16 23.68
CA THR A 484 -31.81 -19.49 23.42
C THR A 484 -31.87 -18.01 23.80
N THR A 485 -30.87 -17.49 24.53
CA THR A 485 -30.86 -16.10 24.98
C THR A 485 -30.10 -15.24 23.99
N GLN A 486 -30.76 -14.23 23.39
CA GLN A 486 -30.08 -13.25 22.56
C GLN A 486 -29.13 -12.41 23.42
N VAL A 487 -27.88 -12.27 23.00
CA VAL A 487 -26.88 -11.41 23.63
C VAL A 487 -26.64 -10.18 22.76
N THR A 488 -26.93 -9.00 23.31
CA THR A 488 -26.60 -7.72 22.67
C THR A 488 -25.32 -7.15 23.26
N LEU A 489 -24.33 -6.86 22.41
CA LEU A 489 -23.15 -6.06 22.73
C LEU A 489 -23.40 -4.62 22.29
N VAL A 490 -23.37 -3.67 23.23
CA VAL A 490 -23.34 -2.24 22.92
C VAL A 490 -21.87 -1.83 22.80
N VAL A 491 -21.43 -1.42 21.61
CA VAL A 491 -20.03 -1.13 21.29
C VAL A 491 -19.83 0.36 21.07
N SER A 492 -18.71 0.89 21.55
CA SER A 492 -18.39 2.30 21.38
C SER A 492 -18.04 2.63 19.93
N ALA A 493 -18.77 3.60 19.36
CA ALA A 493 -18.42 4.27 18.11
C ALA A 493 -17.40 5.43 18.31
N GLY A 494 -16.84 5.57 19.52
CA GLY A 494 -15.99 6.70 19.91
C GLY A 494 -16.78 7.96 20.28
N THR A 495 -16.07 9.08 20.42
CA THR A 495 -16.67 10.40 20.67
C THR A 495 -17.59 10.82 19.51
N GLN A 496 -18.65 11.56 19.81
CA GLN A 496 -19.53 12.14 18.79
C GLN A 496 -18.71 12.97 17.79
N SER A 497 -18.76 12.60 16.51
CA SER A 497 -18.07 13.32 15.43
C SER A 497 -18.97 14.40 14.83
N ALA A 498 -18.35 15.51 14.43
CA ALA A 498 -18.99 16.60 13.69
C ALA A 498 -18.15 16.95 12.45
N ALA A 499 -18.79 17.53 11.44
CA ALA A 499 -18.08 18.10 10.29
C ALA A 499 -17.43 19.43 10.69
N VAL A 500 -16.13 19.58 10.46
CA VAL A 500 -15.42 20.84 10.71
C VAL A 500 -15.95 21.92 9.75
N PRO A 501 -16.42 23.08 10.24
CA PRO A 501 -16.94 24.12 9.36
C PRO A 501 -15.85 24.76 8.51
N ASP A 502 -16.25 25.28 7.34
CA ASP A 502 -15.38 26.12 6.52
C ASP A 502 -15.27 27.52 7.14
N VAL A 503 -14.05 27.88 7.54
CA VAL A 503 -13.69 29.20 8.05
C VAL A 503 -12.59 29.89 7.22
N VAL A 504 -12.21 29.33 6.07
CA VAL A 504 -11.26 29.94 5.14
C VAL A 504 -11.83 31.23 4.55
N ASN A 505 -10.98 32.24 4.31
CA ASN A 505 -11.37 33.59 3.88
C ASN A 505 -12.41 34.27 4.79
N LYS A 506 -12.47 33.91 6.08
CA LYS A 506 -13.24 34.62 7.10
C LYS A 506 -12.29 35.38 8.04
N PRO A 507 -12.71 36.53 8.61
CA PRO A 507 -11.98 37.17 9.70
C PRO A 507 -11.79 36.21 10.88
N LEU A 508 -10.63 36.25 11.54
CA LEU A 508 -10.29 35.37 12.67
C LEU A 508 -11.34 35.36 13.79
N SER A 509 -11.99 36.51 14.05
CA SER A 509 -13.09 36.62 15.01
C SER A 509 -14.32 35.80 14.58
N THR A 510 -14.74 35.91 13.32
CA THR A 510 -15.85 35.15 12.74
C THR A 510 -15.52 33.66 12.65
N ALA A 511 -14.29 33.30 12.26
CA ALA A 511 -13.80 31.94 12.24
C ALA A 511 -13.88 31.28 13.63
N THR A 512 -13.37 31.96 14.65
CA THR A 512 -13.41 31.50 16.05
C THR A 512 -14.85 31.31 16.55
N ALA A 513 -15.76 32.21 16.18
CA ALA A 513 -17.17 32.11 16.56
C ALA A 513 -17.89 30.93 15.87
N ALA A 514 -17.63 30.70 14.57
CA ALA A 514 -18.19 29.59 13.82
C ALA A 514 -17.70 28.23 14.35
N LEU A 515 -16.39 28.08 14.58
CA LEU A 515 -15.80 26.90 15.20
C LEU A 515 -16.49 26.56 16.54
N LYS A 516 -16.67 27.57 17.41
CA LYS A 516 -17.31 27.40 18.71
C LYS A 516 -18.81 27.05 18.61
N ALA A 517 -19.52 27.58 17.61
CA ALA A 517 -20.93 27.28 17.39
C ALA A 517 -21.14 25.80 17.03
N ASP A 518 -20.26 25.25 16.18
CA ASP A 518 -20.32 23.85 15.72
C ASP A 518 -19.58 22.88 16.68
N GLY A 519 -19.26 23.33 17.90
CA GLY A 519 -18.72 22.50 18.97
C GLY A 519 -17.20 22.28 18.94
N PHE A 520 -16.45 23.00 18.11
CA PHE A 520 -14.98 22.94 18.06
C PHE A 520 -14.31 23.99 18.95
N THR A 521 -13.04 23.75 19.27
CA THR A 521 -12.19 24.71 19.99
C THR A 521 -11.16 25.33 19.05
N LEU A 522 -10.73 26.57 19.34
CA LEU A 522 -9.67 27.21 18.57
C LEU A 522 -8.31 26.58 18.97
N GLY A 523 -7.58 26.07 17.97
CA GLY A 523 -6.25 25.51 18.13
C GLY A 523 -5.14 26.56 18.01
N GLN A 524 -3.97 26.12 17.54
CA GLN A 524 -2.85 27.02 17.27
C GLN A 524 -3.20 27.99 16.12
N VAL A 525 -2.95 29.28 16.34
CA VAL A 525 -3.04 30.31 15.30
C VAL A 525 -1.64 30.75 14.91
N THR A 526 -1.30 30.62 13.63
CA THR A 526 -0.04 31.10 13.04
C THR A 526 -0.33 32.17 12.00
N THR A 527 0.65 33.04 11.71
CA THR A 527 0.48 34.11 10.71
C THR A 527 1.45 33.98 9.55
N THR A 528 1.03 34.43 8.36
CA THR A 528 1.85 34.42 7.13
C THR A 528 1.38 35.56 6.21
N SER A 529 2.28 36.18 5.45
CA SER A 529 1.90 37.25 4.52
C SER A 529 1.22 36.71 3.27
N SER A 530 0.24 37.44 2.73
CA SER A 530 -0.49 37.07 1.52
C SER A 530 -0.82 38.29 0.66
N PHE A 531 -0.75 38.13 -0.66
CA PHE A 531 -1.21 39.12 -1.63
C PHE A 531 -2.71 39.00 -1.95
N SER A 532 -3.31 37.83 -1.71
CA SER A 532 -4.69 37.51 -2.08
C SER A 532 -5.66 37.46 -0.89
N VAL A 533 -5.16 37.27 0.34
CA VAL A 533 -5.98 37.16 1.56
C VAL A 533 -5.77 38.41 2.44
N PRO A 534 -6.81 39.21 2.71
CA PRO A 534 -6.75 40.39 3.57
C PRO A 534 -6.19 40.12 4.97
N GLN A 535 -5.57 41.14 5.58
CA GLN A 535 -5.02 41.03 6.93
C GLN A 535 -6.09 40.62 7.96
N ASN A 536 -5.74 39.70 8.85
CA ASN A 536 -6.61 39.08 9.87
C ASN A 536 -7.68 38.10 9.35
N GLU A 537 -7.65 37.72 8.07
CA GLU A 537 -8.48 36.63 7.53
C GLU A 537 -7.72 35.30 7.47
N VAL A 538 -8.45 34.19 7.56
CA VAL A 538 -7.90 32.83 7.55
C VAL A 538 -7.45 32.44 6.14
N ILE A 539 -6.16 32.16 5.98
CA ILE A 539 -5.53 31.58 4.78
C ILE A 539 -5.86 30.08 4.67
N SER A 540 -5.75 29.35 5.78
CA SER A 540 -6.02 27.91 5.82
C SER A 540 -6.39 27.43 7.23
N GLN A 541 -6.97 26.25 7.31
CA GLN A 541 -7.37 25.58 8.55
C GLN A 541 -6.96 24.12 8.55
N THR A 542 -6.76 23.55 9.74
CA THR A 542 -6.52 22.12 9.94
C THR A 542 -7.26 21.66 11.21
N PRO A 543 -8.18 20.69 11.15
CA PRO A 543 -8.56 19.86 9.99
C PRO A 543 -9.27 20.65 8.88
N ALA A 544 -9.36 20.05 7.69
CA ALA A 544 -9.89 20.70 6.49
C ALA A 544 -11.42 20.90 6.57
N PRO A 545 -11.99 21.87 5.82
CA PRO A 545 -13.45 22.05 5.74
C PRO A 545 -14.19 20.76 5.37
N GLY A 546 -15.26 20.44 6.10
CA GLY A 546 -16.09 19.24 5.89
C GLY A 546 -15.47 17.94 6.42
N GLN A 547 -14.22 17.94 6.87
CA GLN A 547 -13.59 16.76 7.49
C GLN A 547 -14.31 16.40 8.80
N GLN A 548 -14.53 15.11 9.04
CA GLN A 548 -15.06 14.64 10.32
C GLN A 548 -13.99 14.72 11.41
N ALA A 549 -14.32 15.33 12.54
CA ALA A 549 -13.48 15.38 13.73
C ALA A 549 -14.34 15.29 15.00
N SER A 550 -13.74 14.85 16.11
CA SER A 550 -14.43 14.73 17.40
C SER A 550 -14.99 16.08 17.86
N ALA A 551 -16.26 16.12 18.27
CA ALA A 551 -16.82 17.29 18.93
C ALA A 551 -15.95 17.67 20.15
N GLY A 552 -15.61 18.96 20.27
CA GLY A 552 -14.67 19.51 21.24
C GLY A 552 -13.21 19.61 20.76
N SER A 553 -12.82 18.97 19.65
CA SER A 553 -11.45 19.01 19.15
C SER A 553 -11.01 20.40 18.69
N THR A 554 -9.70 20.62 18.62
CA THR A 554 -9.10 21.88 18.18
C THR A 554 -9.01 22.00 16.66
N VAL A 555 -9.26 23.20 16.13
CA VAL A 555 -8.96 23.54 14.73
C VAL A 555 -7.89 24.64 14.71
N ALA A 556 -6.73 24.31 14.16
CA ALA A 556 -5.62 25.24 13.96
C ALA A 556 -5.85 26.10 12.71
N LEU A 557 -5.42 27.36 12.74
CA LEU A 557 -5.63 28.34 11.67
C LEU A 557 -4.30 29.00 11.27
N VAL A 558 -4.12 29.20 9.96
CA VAL A 558 -3.13 30.12 9.40
C VAL A 558 -3.86 31.41 9.00
N VAL A 559 -3.40 32.56 9.47
CA VAL A 559 -4.06 33.86 9.30
C VAL A 559 -3.15 34.82 8.54
N SER A 560 -3.71 35.62 7.64
CA SER A 560 -2.96 36.60 6.88
C SER A 560 -2.44 37.73 7.77
N SER A 561 -1.13 37.97 7.71
CA SER A 561 -0.51 39.18 8.27
C SER A 561 -0.63 40.40 7.33
N GLY A 562 -1.37 40.29 6.23
CA GLY A 562 -1.42 41.27 5.14
C GLY A 562 -0.34 41.04 4.09
N VAL A 563 -0.18 41.98 3.17
CA VAL A 563 0.84 41.92 2.11
C VAL A 563 2.26 41.91 2.70
N PRO A 564 3.25 41.26 2.04
CA PRO A 564 4.63 41.24 2.52
C PRO A 564 5.19 42.64 2.80
N SER A 565 5.95 42.79 3.88
CA SER A 565 6.57 44.07 4.23
C SER A 565 7.56 44.54 3.16
N GLY A 566 7.52 45.83 2.83
CA GLY A 566 8.31 46.41 1.73
C GLY A 566 7.68 46.25 0.34
N THR A 567 6.46 45.69 0.22
CA THR A 567 5.70 45.70 -1.04
C THR A 567 5.55 47.13 -1.56
N SER A 568 5.95 47.35 -2.81
CA SER A 568 5.88 48.63 -3.50
C SER A 568 5.13 48.46 -4.82
N SER A 569 4.06 49.22 -5.01
CA SER A 569 3.32 49.27 -6.29
C SER A 569 3.61 50.58 -7.01
N SER A 570 3.88 50.49 -8.32
CA SER A 570 4.15 51.65 -9.17
C SER A 570 3.59 51.45 -10.57
N THR A 571 3.48 52.55 -11.31
CA THR A 571 3.19 52.54 -12.75
C THR A 571 4.50 52.70 -13.51
N TYR A 572 4.80 51.77 -14.41
CA TYR A 572 6.00 51.72 -15.21
C TYR A 572 5.68 52.02 -16.68
N PRO A 573 6.33 53.02 -17.31
CA PRO A 573 6.12 53.34 -18.71
C PRO A 573 6.95 52.43 -19.63
N VAL A 574 6.28 51.61 -20.42
CA VAL A 574 6.89 50.69 -21.40
C VAL A 574 6.79 51.31 -22.79
N THR A 575 7.92 51.74 -23.36
CA THR A 575 7.98 52.23 -24.73
C THR A 575 8.26 51.08 -25.70
N VAL A 576 7.32 50.85 -26.61
CA VAL A 576 7.41 49.84 -27.68
C VAL A 576 7.73 50.55 -28.98
N SER A 577 8.93 50.31 -29.51
CA SER A 577 9.42 50.89 -30.75
C SER A 577 9.59 49.80 -31.79
N LEU A 578 8.73 49.83 -32.81
CA LEU A 578 8.67 48.84 -33.86
C LEU A 578 9.91 48.91 -34.76
N THR A 579 10.30 47.77 -35.33
CA THR A 579 11.39 47.71 -36.30
C THR A 579 11.12 48.63 -37.51
N PRO A 580 12.11 49.42 -37.99
CA PRO A 580 11.92 50.28 -39.16
C PRO A 580 11.49 49.50 -40.40
N GLY A 581 10.35 49.86 -41.00
CA GLY A 581 9.77 49.21 -42.17
C GLY A 581 8.69 48.17 -41.87
N THR A 582 8.37 47.89 -40.60
CA THR A 582 7.26 47.00 -40.24
C THR A 582 5.91 47.56 -40.75
N PRO A 583 5.11 46.78 -41.50
CA PRO A 583 3.76 47.19 -41.90
C PRO A 583 2.85 47.42 -40.69
N LEU A 584 2.11 48.52 -40.71
CA LEU A 584 1.13 48.86 -39.67
C LEU A 584 -0.28 48.40 -40.08
N PRO A 585 -1.12 47.96 -39.12
CA PRO A 585 -0.87 47.88 -37.69
C PRO A 585 -0.15 46.58 -37.25
N VAL A 586 0.46 46.63 -36.06
CA VAL A 586 1.11 45.48 -35.40
C VAL A 586 0.35 45.09 -34.13
N GLU A 587 0.21 43.80 -33.83
CA GLU A 587 -0.32 43.36 -32.54
C GLU A 587 0.80 43.41 -31.47
N VAL A 588 0.59 44.23 -30.44
CA VAL A 588 1.50 44.39 -29.31
C VAL A 588 0.83 43.83 -28.06
N LYS A 589 1.51 42.91 -27.38
CA LYS A 589 1.09 42.33 -26.10
C LYS A 589 2.17 42.57 -25.06
N ILE A 590 1.81 43.13 -23.91
CA ILE A 590 2.72 43.29 -22.78
C ILE A 590 2.28 42.35 -21.66
N VAL A 591 3.22 41.55 -21.16
CA VAL A 591 3.06 40.63 -20.04
C VAL A 591 3.87 41.17 -18.88
N VAL A 592 3.28 41.21 -17.69
CA VAL A 592 3.95 41.60 -16.45
C VAL A 592 3.98 40.39 -15.52
N ILE A 593 5.15 40.02 -15.06
CA ILE A 593 5.39 38.95 -14.07
C ILE A 593 5.91 39.65 -12.82
N ASP A 594 5.10 39.73 -11.77
CA ASP A 594 5.42 40.51 -10.57
C ASP A 594 5.14 39.75 -9.27
N ALA A 595 5.25 40.41 -8.11
CA ALA A 595 5.06 39.77 -6.81
C ALA A 595 3.64 39.24 -6.56
N THR A 596 2.64 39.68 -7.34
CA THR A 596 1.25 39.18 -7.30
C THR A 596 1.00 38.06 -8.32
N GLY A 597 1.91 37.83 -9.27
CA GLY A 597 1.82 36.78 -10.27
C GLY A 597 2.00 37.32 -11.70
N THR A 598 1.50 36.56 -12.69
CA THR A 598 1.56 36.96 -14.11
C THR A 598 0.25 37.60 -14.55
N SER A 599 0.33 38.76 -15.20
CA SER A 599 -0.80 39.48 -15.81
C SER A 599 -0.46 39.92 -17.24
N THR A 600 -1.48 40.22 -18.04
CA THR A 600 -1.31 40.73 -19.41
C THR A 600 -2.02 42.09 -19.55
N PRO A 601 -1.47 43.17 -18.98
CA PRO A 601 -2.18 44.46 -18.86
C PRO A 601 -2.43 45.15 -20.21
N VAL A 602 -1.72 44.78 -21.27
CA VAL A 602 -1.87 45.38 -22.60
C VAL A 602 -1.95 44.30 -23.67
N THR A 603 -3.01 44.35 -24.46
CA THR A 603 -3.11 43.74 -25.79
C THR A 603 -3.71 44.81 -26.71
N ALA A 604 -2.93 45.31 -27.66
CA ALA A 604 -3.29 46.48 -28.46
C ALA A 604 -2.79 46.38 -29.90
N SER A 605 -3.54 46.98 -30.82
CA SER A 605 -3.14 47.14 -32.22
C SER A 605 -2.41 48.48 -32.38
N GLN A 606 -1.08 48.45 -32.49
CA GLN A 606 -0.23 49.63 -32.59
C GLN A 606 -0.22 50.17 -34.03
N ASN A 607 -0.59 51.45 -34.17
CA ASN A 607 -0.74 52.16 -35.45
C ASN A 607 0.37 53.21 -35.69
N SER A 608 1.44 53.19 -34.90
CA SER A 608 2.55 54.15 -34.95
C SER A 608 3.91 53.44 -34.79
N PRO A 609 5.01 53.99 -35.35
CA PRO A 609 6.34 53.38 -35.21
C PRO A 609 6.84 53.25 -33.76
N SER A 610 6.31 54.07 -32.85
CA SER A 610 6.55 53.94 -31.41
C SER A 610 5.30 54.33 -30.63
N ALA A 611 5.08 53.71 -29.47
CA ALA A 611 4.04 54.04 -28.51
C ALA A 611 4.53 53.74 -27.08
N THR A 612 4.00 54.44 -26.07
CA THR A 612 4.30 54.18 -24.66
C THR A 612 3.04 53.73 -23.95
N TYR A 613 3.12 52.58 -23.28
CA TYR A 613 2.05 51.98 -22.51
C TYR A 613 2.37 52.05 -21.02
N GLN A 614 1.38 52.38 -20.20
CA GLN A 614 1.53 52.42 -18.75
C GLN A 614 1.11 51.06 -18.18
N VAL A 615 2.02 50.34 -17.52
CA VAL A 615 1.70 49.07 -16.85
C VAL A 615 1.86 49.22 -15.34
N HIS A 616 1.01 48.56 -14.57
CA HIS A 616 1.16 48.48 -13.12
C HIS A 616 2.07 47.31 -12.77
N VAL A 617 2.99 47.53 -11.82
CA VAL A 617 3.90 46.51 -11.30
C VAL A 617 3.89 46.53 -9.77
N VAL A 618 3.97 45.34 -9.16
CA VAL A 618 4.08 45.14 -7.71
C VAL A 618 5.38 44.41 -7.40
N THR A 619 6.26 45.05 -6.63
CA THR A 619 7.59 44.54 -6.29
C THR A 619 7.73 44.36 -4.78
N THR A 620 8.67 43.50 -4.37
CA THR A 620 9.10 43.37 -2.96
C THR A 620 10.62 43.51 -2.86
N PRO A 621 11.21 43.67 -1.66
CA PRO A 621 12.67 43.76 -1.52
C PRO A 621 13.44 42.53 -2.03
N THR A 622 12.75 41.39 -2.22
CA THR A 622 13.31 40.13 -2.71
C THR A 622 12.81 39.73 -4.10
N GLN A 623 11.89 40.48 -4.71
CA GLN A 623 11.28 40.14 -6.00
C GLN A 623 11.03 41.40 -6.83
N ALA A 624 11.82 41.54 -7.90
CA ALA A 624 11.56 42.49 -8.98
C ALA A 624 10.37 42.00 -9.85
N ALA A 625 9.76 42.94 -10.57
CA ALA A 625 8.85 42.61 -11.67
C ALA A 625 9.64 42.45 -12.97
N GLU A 626 9.12 41.65 -13.89
CA GLU A 626 9.62 41.44 -15.24
C GLU A 626 8.51 41.85 -16.22
N VAL A 627 8.87 42.62 -17.24
CA VAL A 627 7.94 43.23 -18.18
C VAL A 627 8.35 42.85 -19.60
N ASP A 628 7.63 41.89 -20.16
CA ASP A 628 7.87 41.29 -21.46
C ASP A 628 6.98 41.92 -22.53
N VAL A 629 7.58 42.37 -23.63
CA VAL A 629 6.89 42.95 -24.79
C VAL A 629 6.96 41.96 -25.94
N TYR A 630 5.78 41.63 -26.48
CA TYR A 630 5.62 40.77 -27.65
C TYR A 630 5.06 41.56 -28.83
N GLU A 631 5.68 41.41 -30.01
CA GLU A 631 5.17 41.88 -31.30
C GLU A 631 4.73 40.68 -32.14
N ASN A 632 3.47 40.63 -32.57
CA ASN A 632 2.87 39.53 -33.34
C ASN A 632 3.14 38.13 -32.72
N GLY A 633 3.23 38.06 -31.39
CA GLY A 633 3.51 36.83 -30.64
C GLY A 633 4.99 36.48 -30.42
N GLN A 634 5.95 37.24 -30.97
CA GLN A 634 7.38 37.07 -30.68
C GLN A 634 7.83 38.05 -29.59
N LEU A 635 8.60 37.57 -28.60
CA LEU A 635 9.21 38.42 -27.57
C LEU A 635 10.28 39.32 -28.22
N VAL A 636 10.13 40.64 -28.08
CA VAL A 636 11.05 41.65 -28.65
C VAL A 636 11.83 42.43 -27.59
N SER A 637 11.32 42.50 -26.37
CA SER A 637 11.98 43.19 -25.25
C SER A 637 11.53 42.56 -23.93
N SER A 638 12.43 42.51 -22.95
CA SER A 638 12.14 42.14 -21.57
C SER A 638 12.88 43.11 -20.65
N GLN A 639 12.19 43.62 -19.62
CA GLN A 639 12.73 44.63 -18.71
C GLN A 639 12.43 44.27 -17.25
N SER A 640 13.46 44.25 -16.40
CA SER A 640 13.29 44.04 -14.97
C SER A 640 13.13 45.37 -14.22
N VAL A 641 12.09 45.48 -13.40
CA VAL A 641 11.74 46.65 -12.59
C VAL A 641 11.86 46.28 -11.11
N SER A 642 12.78 46.92 -10.40
CA SER A 642 13.01 46.65 -8.97
C SER A 642 12.54 47.83 -8.10
N SER A 643 12.31 47.58 -6.82
CA SER A 643 11.78 48.58 -5.87
C SER A 643 12.65 49.83 -5.70
N ASN A 644 13.92 49.80 -6.15
CA ASN A 644 14.88 50.90 -6.03
C ASN A 644 15.05 51.74 -7.31
N SER A 645 14.27 51.51 -8.37
CA SER A 645 14.42 52.22 -9.67
C SER A 645 14.00 53.71 -9.65
N GLY A 646 13.62 54.26 -8.50
CA GLY A 646 13.25 55.66 -8.33
C GLY A 646 14.46 56.60 -8.26
N ASN A 647 14.56 57.49 -9.25
CA ASN A 647 15.42 58.69 -9.28
C ASN A 647 16.91 58.48 -9.63
N GLY A 648 17.17 58.20 -10.91
CA GLY A 648 18.52 58.09 -11.50
C GLY A 648 18.72 58.96 -12.75
N ASN A 649 18.37 60.24 -12.71
CA ASN A 649 18.62 61.16 -13.83
C ASN A 649 20.11 61.58 -13.86
N GLY A 650 20.97 60.68 -14.39
CA GLY A 650 22.42 60.85 -14.45
C GLY A 650 22.90 61.08 -15.88
N THR A 651 23.16 62.33 -16.24
CA THR A 651 23.85 62.68 -17.49
C THR A 651 25.30 62.21 -17.49
N THR A 652 25.72 61.53 -18.56
CA THR A 652 27.14 61.36 -18.93
C THR A 652 27.34 61.81 -20.36
N GLY A 653 28.14 62.87 -20.53
CA GLY A 653 28.82 63.18 -21.79
C GLY A 653 30.26 62.69 -21.78
#